data_AF-A0AAU2DSF3-F1
#
_entry.id   AF-A0AAU2DSF3-F1
#
_cell.length_a   1.000
_cell.length_b   1.000
_cell.length_c   1.000
_cell.angle_alpha   90.00
_cell.angle_beta   90.00
_cell.angle_gamma   90.00
#
_symmetry.space_group_name_H-M   'P 1'
#
loop_
_entity.id
_entity.type
_entity.pdbx_description
1 polymer ?
#
loop_
_entity_poly.entity_id
_entity_poly.type
_entity_poly.pdbx_seq_one_letter_code
_entity_poly.pdbx_strand_id
1 'polypeptide(L)'
;MEYEPNPVSDLFFGRDDAENDLATGLLNGMVFRPTHAYRQALSGRTSLIIGRKGSGKSAICRQLAAPDGHPGTTVLITPDDAAGDEIRRFELQGVSGDTAKSLIWRYVFAVHAARYLYEHARTAHGWRARASVRALRGFLEANDELGDERLYDRLRRGVRGLQSANLSLKAFGIEAGLGLNGASEGARAGRQLEVLENGVATAFAELGCAGAHTLLFLVDQLEQVWTIDPDSHALVAGLLLASKQVTGRYGSAVRCTLFLRADIYDTLSFGDADKFHSDELRITWTREELAELALARAAASLKTKLTPEQLWGQLFPPTVSGEPTDGYLFRRALPRPRDTIQFLNACQGVADQRGHRRITEEDVLTATGQFSRWKLTDLAREYSVTHPFLNRLFLPLFENYGYVVMLPALATRFEPHRDRLQQDFTDYAESLTTQGVLDVLFGIGFLGVKRGHKVVYSDGVQVPPQPGEEEFHVHPCFRPALGGLAPVDLTPYSPSPNRNIYVGNALVQAATGSDISFGISRDSQLLDDVVRACERLLRQLMRSGLPDDMRAEVQARIGHVLDGARRAREDLRNGVPVDVTSHVLAASDFLGNLATQLGEHGIREEPITRRLEDEARALIRSAGGAVGGGGGSASAP
;
A
#
# COMPACT_ATOMS: atom_id res chain seq x y z
N MET A 1 -19.96 23.11 35.15
CA MET A 1 -19.33 23.27 33.83
C MET A 1 -20.13 22.42 32.88
N GLU A 2 -21.04 23.04 32.12
CA GLU A 2 -21.66 22.35 31.00
C GLU A 2 -20.56 22.07 29.98
N TYR A 3 -20.41 20.80 29.61
CA TYR A 3 -19.45 20.37 28.60
C TYR A 3 -19.99 20.87 27.26
N GLU A 4 -19.51 22.04 26.81
CA GLU A 4 -19.89 22.57 25.51
C GLU A 4 -19.33 21.62 24.43
N PRO A 5 -20.17 21.08 23.53
CA PRO A 5 -19.72 20.09 22.56
C PRO A 5 -18.66 20.70 21.63
N ASN A 6 -17.51 20.03 21.51
CA ASN A 6 -16.45 20.39 20.58
C ASN A 6 -16.68 19.62 19.27
N PRO A 7 -17.05 20.30 18.17
CA PRO A 7 -17.34 19.63 16.90
C PRO A 7 -16.12 18.90 16.32
N VAL A 8 -14.89 19.32 16.67
CA VAL A 8 -13.67 18.60 16.26
C VAL A 8 -13.56 17.27 16.98
N SER A 9 -13.87 17.21 18.27
CA SER A 9 -13.82 15.97 19.05
C SER A 9 -14.88 14.95 18.62
N ASP A 10 -16.03 15.43 18.13
CA ASP A 10 -17.12 14.60 17.60
C ASP A 10 -16.94 14.22 16.11
N LEU A 11 -15.98 14.82 15.42
CA LEU A 11 -15.70 14.57 14.01
C LEU A 11 -14.86 13.30 13.87
N PHE A 12 -15.40 12.31 13.16
CA PHE A 12 -14.74 11.04 12.92
C PHE A 12 -15.09 10.53 11.53
N PHE A 13 -14.07 10.39 10.67
CA PHE A 13 -14.29 10.01 9.28
C PHE A 13 -14.34 8.50 9.07
N GLY A 14 -14.16 7.67 10.10
CA GLY A 14 -14.16 6.21 9.99
C GLY A 14 -12.79 5.58 10.25
N ARG A 15 -12.74 4.25 10.23
CA ARG A 15 -11.53 3.45 10.48
C ARG A 15 -10.86 3.02 9.16
N ASP A 16 -9.78 2.28 9.35
CA ASP A 16 -8.91 1.76 8.29
C ASP A 16 -9.46 0.54 7.55
N ASP A 17 -10.47 -0.12 8.12
CA ASP A 17 -11.06 -1.37 7.65
C ASP A 17 -12.58 -1.27 7.50
N ALA A 18 -13.10 -1.99 6.51
CA ALA A 18 -14.51 -1.95 6.14
C ALA A 18 -15.40 -2.66 7.19
N GLU A 19 -14.87 -3.64 7.92
CA GLU A 19 -15.57 -4.33 9.01
C GLU A 19 -16.05 -3.35 10.09
N ASN A 20 -15.13 -2.53 10.59
CA ASN A 20 -15.43 -1.58 11.64
C ASN A 20 -16.30 -0.42 11.12
N ASP A 21 -16.10 0.02 9.88
CA ASP A 21 -16.97 1.04 9.27
C ASP A 21 -18.41 0.52 9.11
N LEU A 22 -18.61 -0.77 8.80
CA LEU A 22 -19.93 -1.38 8.79
C LEU A 22 -20.53 -1.42 10.20
N ALA A 23 -19.76 -1.88 11.19
CA ALA A 23 -20.21 -1.99 12.58
C ALA A 23 -20.57 -0.63 13.21
N THR A 24 -19.91 0.44 12.79
CA THR A 24 -20.18 1.83 13.23
C THR A 24 -21.25 2.53 12.39
N GLY A 25 -21.80 1.86 11.38
CA GLY A 25 -22.85 2.39 10.50
C GLY A 25 -22.36 3.36 9.42
N LEU A 26 -21.04 3.54 9.28
CA LEU A 26 -20.42 4.39 8.25
C LEU A 26 -20.45 3.76 6.85
N LEU A 27 -20.86 2.48 6.74
CA LEU A 27 -21.22 1.84 5.47
C LEU A 27 -22.75 1.67 5.30
N ASN A 28 -23.58 2.19 6.20
CA ASN A 28 -25.02 2.05 6.09
C ASN A 28 -25.65 3.21 5.31
N GLY A 29 -26.73 2.90 4.56
CA GLY A 29 -27.64 3.90 3.98
C GLY A 29 -26.94 4.99 3.17
N MET A 30 -27.11 6.25 3.58
CA MET A 30 -26.65 7.43 2.84
C MET A 30 -25.13 7.69 2.91
N VAL A 31 -24.39 6.96 3.76
CA VAL A 31 -22.94 7.18 3.97
C VAL A 31 -22.10 6.37 2.99
N PHE A 32 -22.54 5.15 2.66
CA PHE A 32 -21.97 4.41 1.55
C PHE A 32 -22.35 5.08 0.23
N ARG A 33 -21.36 5.45 -0.56
CA ARG A 33 -21.57 6.01 -1.91
C ARG A 33 -21.55 4.89 -2.94
N PRO A 34 -22.67 4.62 -3.65
CA PRO A 34 -22.71 3.60 -4.70
C PRO A 34 -21.81 3.99 -5.88
N THR A 35 -20.60 3.45 -5.91
CA THR A 35 -19.65 3.67 -7.00
C THR A 35 -20.11 3.00 -8.30
N HIS A 36 -19.45 3.33 -9.42
CA HIS A 36 -19.67 2.60 -10.67
C HIS A 36 -19.39 1.10 -10.50
N ALA A 37 -18.29 0.74 -9.81
CA ALA A 37 -17.92 -0.63 -9.51
C ALA A 37 -19.01 -1.39 -8.73
N TYR A 38 -19.58 -0.77 -7.69
CA TYR A 38 -20.69 -1.36 -6.93
C TYR A 38 -21.90 -1.64 -7.82
N ARG A 39 -22.30 -0.67 -8.67
CA ARG A 39 -23.44 -0.83 -9.58
C ARG A 39 -23.21 -1.92 -10.63
N GLN A 40 -22.00 -2.03 -11.19
CA GLN A 40 -21.68 -3.10 -12.15
C GLN A 40 -21.74 -4.47 -11.48
N ALA A 41 -21.13 -4.62 -10.30
CA ALA A 41 -21.18 -5.86 -9.52
C ALA A 41 -22.63 -6.26 -9.14
N LEU A 42 -23.43 -5.31 -8.62
CA LEU A 42 -24.83 -5.53 -8.27
C LEU A 42 -25.66 -5.97 -9.49
N SER A 43 -25.46 -5.33 -10.64
CA SER A 43 -26.18 -5.67 -11.88
C SER A 43 -25.74 -7.01 -12.49
N GLY A 44 -24.58 -7.54 -12.09
CA GLY A 44 -23.97 -8.73 -12.68
C GLY A 44 -23.32 -8.51 -14.04
N ARG A 45 -23.06 -7.26 -14.43
CA ARG A 45 -22.36 -6.92 -15.69
C ARG A 45 -20.85 -7.13 -15.62
N THR A 46 -20.30 -7.15 -14.42
CA THR A 46 -18.89 -7.35 -14.14
C THR A 46 -18.77 -8.34 -12.99
N SER A 47 -17.87 -9.31 -13.12
CA SER A 47 -17.63 -10.36 -12.13
C SER A 47 -16.25 -10.28 -11.49
N LEU A 48 -15.35 -9.45 -12.00
CA LEU A 48 -14.01 -9.26 -11.46
C LEU A 48 -13.75 -7.79 -11.12
N ILE A 49 -13.71 -7.49 -9.83
CA ILE A 49 -13.46 -6.15 -9.30
C ILE A 49 -12.02 -6.06 -8.80
N ILE A 50 -11.22 -5.23 -9.46
CA ILE A 50 -9.78 -5.10 -9.23
C ILE A 50 -9.48 -3.75 -8.59
N GLY A 51 -8.57 -3.69 -7.62
CA GLY A 51 -8.11 -2.42 -7.09
C GLY A 51 -7.00 -2.54 -6.07
N ARG A 52 -6.28 -1.44 -5.83
CA ARG A 52 -5.20 -1.38 -4.83
C ARG A 52 -5.73 -1.55 -3.40
N LYS A 53 -4.85 -1.74 -2.42
CA LYS A 53 -5.27 -1.74 -1.00
C LYS A 53 -5.95 -0.42 -0.69
N GLY A 54 -7.04 -0.42 0.09
CA GLY A 54 -7.76 0.80 0.45
C GLY A 54 -8.63 1.45 -0.65
N SER A 55 -8.76 0.83 -1.83
CA SER A 55 -9.63 1.34 -2.92
C SER A 55 -11.14 1.15 -2.68
N GLY A 56 -11.53 0.38 -1.66
CA GLY A 56 -12.94 0.13 -1.31
C GLY A 56 -13.51 -1.21 -1.78
N LYS A 57 -12.68 -2.18 -2.24
CA LYS A 57 -13.12 -3.54 -2.61
C LYS A 57 -13.97 -4.20 -1.52
N SER A 58 -13.43 -4.31 -0.31
CA SER A 58 -14.14 -4.92 0.81
C SER A 58 -15.38 -4.14 1.23
N ALA A 59 -15.41 -2.81 1.06
CA ALA A 59 -16.62 -2.03 1.30
C ALA A 59 -17.73 -2.38 0.30
N ILE A 60 -17.41 -2.55 -0.99
CA ILE A 60 -18.35 -3.02 -2.02
C ILE A 60 -18.83 -4.44 -1.70
N CYS A 61 -17.91 -5.35 -1.38
CA CYS A 61 -18.21 -6.73 -1.03
C CYS A 61 -19.16 -6.82 0.17
N ARG A 62 -18.85 -6.11 1.26
CA ARG A 62 -19.68 -6.03 2.48
C ARG A 62 -21.04 -5.42 2.19
N GLN A 63 -21.11 -4.39 1.36
CA GLN A 63 -22.38 -3.77 0.99
C GLN A 63 -23.26 -4.73 0.17
N LEU A 64 -22.68 -5.53 -0.72
CA LEU A 64 -23.44 -6.55 -1.46
C LEU A 64 -23.91 -7.68 -0.54
N ALA A 65 -23.08 -8.09 0.43
CA ALA A 65 -23.39 -9.14 1.41
C ALA A 65 -24.37 -8.71 2.51
N ALA A 66 -24.62 -7.40 2.66
CA ALA A 66 -25.57 -6.88 3.64
C ALA A 66 -27.00 -7.34 3.31
N PRO A 67 -27.91 -7.44 4.30
CA PRO A 67 -29.28 -7.94 4.10
C PRO A 67 -30.06 -7.23 2.97
N ASP A 68 -29.86 -5.92 2.80
CA ASP A 68 -30.51 -5.09 1.77
C ASP A 68 -29.59 -4.79 0.58
N GLY A 69 -28.44 -5.46 0.50
CA GLY A 69 -27.36 -5.19 -0.44
C GLY A 69 -27.61 -5.71 -1.85
N HIS A 70 -27.85 -7.02 -1.94
CA HIS A 70 -28.20 -7.74 -3.15
C HIS A 70 -29.60 -8.36 -2.98
N PRO A 71 -30.48 -8.30 -3.99
CA PRO A 71 -31.87 -8.76 -3.86
C PRO A 71 -32.02 -10.28 -3.65
N GLY A 72 -31.01 -11.06 -4.05
CA GLY A 72 -30.95 -12.51 -3.83
C GLY A 72 -29.96 -12.89 -2.73
N THR A 73 -29.84 -14.18 -2.45
CA THR A 73 -28.95 -14.68 -1.38
C THR A 73 -27.48 -14.52 -1.75
N THR A 74 -26.68 -14.06 -0.79
CA THR A 74 -25.22 -13.93 -0.93
C THR A 74 -24.47 -14.97 -0.11
N VAL A 75 -23.36 -15.47 -0.63
CA VAL A 75 -22.42 -16.32 0.11
C VAL A 75 -21.05 -15.66 0.03
N LEU A 76 -20.56 -15.20 1.19
CA LEU A 76 -19.23 -14.61 1.33
C LEU A 76 -18.20 -15.71 1.60
N ILE A 77 -17.12 -15.72 0.82
CA ILE A 77 -16.00 -16.64 0.91
C ILE A 77 -14.72 -15.81 1.11
N THR A 78 -14.12 -15.91 2.29
CA THR A 78 -12.85 -15.25 2.63
C THR A 78 -11.89 -16.31 3.15
N PRO A 79 -10.95 -16.81 2.31
CA PRO A 79 -10.03 -17.85 2.72
C PRO A 79 -9.07 -17.37 3.82
N ASP A 80 -8.90 -18.19 4.85
CA ASP A 80 -7.86 -18.02 5.86
C ASP A 80 -6.60 -18.80 5.49
N ASP A 81 -5.51 -18.62 6.25
CA ASP A 81 -4.21 -19.26 5.98
C ASP A 81 -4.32 -20.79 5.86
N ALA A 82 -5.15 -21.42 6.69
CA ALA A 82 -5.37 -22.85 6.68
C ALA A 82 -6.08 -23.31 5.41
N ALA A 83 -7.14 -22.61 4.99
CA ALA A 83 -7.82 -22.87 3.72
C ALA A 83 -6.89 -22.65 2.52
N GLY A 84 -6.09 -21.58 2.54
CA GLY A 84 -5.09 -21.27 1.52
C GLY A 84 -4.06 -22.38 1.37
N ASP A 85 -3.53 -22.88 2.48
CA ASP A 85 -2.57 -24.00 2.50
C ASP A 85 -3.14 -25.28 1.88
N GLU A 86 -4.38 -25.63 2.20
CA GLU A 86 -5.04 -26.83 1.62
C GLU A 86 -5.21 -26.69 0.11
N ILE A 87 -5.60 -25.50 -0.38
CA ILE A 87 -5.77 -25.27 -1.82
C ILE A 87 -4.41 -25.28 -2.54
N ARG A 88 -3.37 -24.66 -1.97
CA ARG A 88 -2.03 -24.66 -2.56
C ARG A 88 -1.48 -26.07 -2.73
N ARG A 89 -1.66 -26.93 -1.72
CA ARG A 89 -1.21 -28.33 -1.73
C ARG A 89 -2.07 -29.25 -2.61
N PHE A 90 -3.21 -28.77 -3.08
CA PHE A 90 -4.12 -29.58 -3.87
C PHE A 90 -3.62 -29.73 -5.32
N GLU A 91 -3.05 -30.90 -5.59
CA GLU A 91 -2.62 -31.34 -6.90
C GLU A 91 -3.36 -32.60 -7.33
N LEU A 92 -3.51 -32.77 -8.65
CA LEU A 92 -4.13 -33.95 -9.27
C LEU A 92 -3.30 -34.39 -10.46
N GLN A 93 -2.96 -35.67 -10.52
CA GLN A 93 -2.23 -36.20 -11.67
C GLN A 93 -3.02 -36.04 -12.98
N GLY A 94 -2.30 -35.65 -14.04
CA GLY A 94 -2.82 -35.55 -15.40
C GLY A 94 -3.56 -34.26 -15.74
N VAL A 95 -3.51 -33.24 -14.88
CA VAL A 95 -3.95 -31.87 -15.15
C VAL A 95 -2.92 -30.89 -14.62
N SER A 96 -2.96 -29.63 -15.07
CA SER A 96 -2.13 -28.55 -14.55
C SER A 96 -2.61 -28.09 -13.17
N GLY A 97 -1.73 -27.44 -12.39
CA GLY A 97 -2.05 -26.99 -11.03
C GLY A 97 -3.20 -25.99 -10.96
N ASP A 98 -3.33 -25.07 -11.93
CA ASP A 98 -4.46 -24.14 -12.04
C ASP A 98 -5.78 -24.87 -12.35
N THR A 99 -5.74 -25.92 -13.18
CA THR A 99 -6.89 -26.79 -13.45
C THR A 99 -7.28 -27.60 -12.21
N ALA A 100 -6.30 -28.17 -11.49
CA ALA A 100 -6.56 -28.87 -10.23
C ALA A 100 -7.22 -27.92 -9.22
N LYS A 101 -6.63 -26.75 -9.01
CA LYS A 101 -7.15 -25.73 -8.08
C LYS A 101 -8.53 -25.20 -8.52
N SER A 102 -8.81 -25.13 -9.82
CA SER A 102 -10.16 -24.86 -10.34
C SER A 102 -11.20 -25.92 -9.92
N LEU A 103 -10.84 -27.20 -9.93
CA LEU A 103 -11.76 -28.28 -9.52
C LEU A 103 -12.15 -28.18 -8.04
N ILE A 104 -11.21 -27.88 -7.13
CA ILE A 104 -11.54 -27.72 -5.71
C ILE A 104 -12.38 -26.46 -5.45
N TRP A 105 -12.13 -25.36 -6.17
CA TRP A 105 -12.98 -24.16 -6.08
C TRP A 105 -14.40 -24.42 -6.57
N ARG A 106 -14.55 -25.10 -7.70
CA ARG A 106 -15.86 -25.52 -8.22
C ARG A 106 -16.60 -26.43 -7.25
N TYR A 107 -15.89 -27.34 -6.58
CA TYR A 107 -16.48 -28.15 -5.52
C TYR A 107 -17.07 -27.26 -4.41
N VAL A 108 -16.31 -26.30 -3.90
CA VAL A 108 -16.77 -25.34 -2.88
C VAL A 108 -18.04 -24.60 -3.35
N PHE A 109 -18.03 -24.07 -4.57
CA PHE A 109 -19.19 -23.38 -5.14
C PHE A 109 -20.41 -24.29 -5.30
N ALA A 110 -20.22 -25.51 -5.82
CA ALA A 110 -21.30 -26.47 -6.03
C ALA A 110 -21.94 -26.91 -4.70
N VAL A 111 -21.13 -27.13 -3.66
CA VAL A 111 -21.63 -27.45 -2.31
C VAL A 111 -22.43 -26.28 -1.73
N HIS A 112 -21.93 -25.04 -1.82
CA HIS A 112 -22.70 -23.88 -1.34
C HIS A 112 -24.00 -23.70 -2.12
N ALA A 113 -23.98 -23.90 -3.45
CA ALA A 113 -25.19 -23.85 -4.27
C ALA A 113 -26.19 -24.94 -3.88
N ALA A 114 -25.73 -26.18 -3.63
CA ALA A 114 -26.57 -27.27 -3.15
C ALA A 114 -27.21 -26.98 -1.80
N ARG A 115 -26.45 -26.41 -0.84
CA ARG A 115 -26.97 -25.97 0.47
C ARG A 115 -28.01 -24.87 0.32
N TYR A 116 -27.72 -23.87 -0.51
CA TYR A 116 -28.67 -22.80 -0.82
C TYR A 116 -29.97 -23.37 -1.38
N LEU A 117 -29.89 -24.24 -2.39
CA LEU A 117 -31.06 -24.87 -3.01
C LEU A 117 -31.89 -25.69 -2.00
N TYR A 118 -31.22 -26.42 -1.12
CA TYR A 118 -31.89 -27.18 -0.06
C TYR A 118 -32.68 -26.26 0.90
N GLU A 119 -32.05 -25.20 1.40
CA GLU A 119 -32.70 -24.24 2.28
C GLU A 119 -33.78 -23.41 1.58
N HIS A 120 -33.52 -22.98 0.35
CA HIS A 120 -34.47 -22.24 -0.47
C HIS A 120 -35.71 -23.08 -0.78
N ALA A 121 -35.54 -24.36 -1.14
CA ALA A 121 -36.66 -25.26 -1.35
C ALA A 121 -37.50 -25.43 -0.08
N ARG A 122 -36.85 -25.58 1.09
CA ARG A 122 -37.52 -25.72 2.39
C ARG A 122 -38.36 -24.49 2.75
N THR A 123 -37.83 -23.30 2.49
CA THR A 123 -38.44 -22.02 2.89
C THR A 123 -39.47 -21.50 1.88
N ALA A 124 -39.16 -21.55 0.59
CA ALA A 124 -39.98 -20.94 -0.47
C ALA A 124 -40.91 -21.93 -1.20
N HIS A 125 -40.62 -23.24 -1.18
CA HIS A 125 -41.39 -24.26 -1.94
C HIS A 125 -42.02 -25.35 -1.05
N GLY A 126 -41.77 -25.32 0.27
CA GLY A 126 -42.34 -26.26 1.25
C GLY A 126 -41.71 -27.67 1.24
N TRP A 127 -42.27 -28.57 2.06
CA TRP A 127 -41.67 -29.90 2.36
C TRP A 127 -41.81 -30.96 1.25
N ARG A 128 -42.54 -30.70 0.17
CA ARG A 128 -42.54 -31.58 -1.01
C ARG A 128 -41.30 -31.29 -1.87
N ALA A 129 -40.13 -31.54 -1.27
CA ALA A 129 -38.85 -31.37 -1.94
C ALA A 129 -38.81 -32.20 -3.22
N ARG A 130 -38.57 -31.52 -4.35
CA ARG A 130 -38.41 -32.16 -5.67
C ARG A 130 -37.32 -33.22 -5.61
N ALA A 131 -37.37 -34.19 -6.53
CA ALA A 131 -36.43 -35.32 -6.53
C ALA A 131 -34.96 -34.84 -6.57
N SER A 132 -34.68 -33.81 -7.38
CA SER A 132 -33.36 -33.15 -7.46
C SER A 132 -32.89 -32.61 -6.10
N VAL A 133 -33.75 -31.88 -5.38
CA VAL A 133 -33.43 -31.31 -4.06
C VAL A 133 -33.21 -32.42 -3.01
N ARG A 134 -33.97 -33.52 -3.08
CA ARG A 134 -33.74 -34.68 -2.22
C ARG A 134 -32.41 -35.37 -2.52
N ALA A 135 -32.03 -35.47 -3.79
CA ALA A 135 -30.73 -35.99 -4.20
C ALA A 135 -29.58 -35.08 -3.69
N LEU A 136 -29.72 -33.76 -3.82
CA LEU A 136 -28.77 -32.81 -3.25
C LEU A 136 -28.64 -32.95 -1.73
N ARG A 137 -29.77 -33.06 -1.01
CA ARG A 137 -29.75 -33.31 0.44
C ARG A 137 -29.01 -34.61 0.77
N GLY A 138 -29.32 -35.70 0.07
CA GLY A 138 -28.65 -36.99 0.29
C GLY A 138 -27.15 -36.94 -0.01
N PHE A 139 -26.73 -36.16 -1.00
CA PHE A 139 -25.32 -35.89 -1.27
C PHE A 139 -24.68 -35.11 -0.11
N LEU A 140 -25.33 -34.05 0.38
CA LEU A 140 -24.81 -33.25 1.49
C LEU A 140 -24.68 -34.10 2.76
N GLU A 141 -25.68 -34.93 3.08
CA GLU A 141 -25.64 -35.86 4.23
C GLU A 141 -24.52 -36.89 4.10
N ALA A 142 -24.38 -37.53 2.94
CA ALA A 142 -23.41 -38.60 2.73
C ALA A 142 -21.95 -38.11 2.71
N ASN A 143 -21.72 -36.81 2.48
CA ASN A 143 -20.39 -36.20 2.43
C ASN A 143 -20.14 -35.20 3.58
N ASP A 144 -21.02 -35.19 4.59
CA ASP A 144 -20.92 -34.35 5.79
C ASP A 144 -21.03 -32.82 5.50
N GLU A 145 -21.60 -32.44 4.36
CA GLU A 145 -21.66 -31.04 3.86
C GLU A 145 -22.91 -30.27 4.30
N LEU A 146 -23.74 -30.82 5.19
CA LEU A 146 -24.89 -30.11 5.75
C LEU A 146 -24.50 -29.04 6.79
N GLY A 147 -23.42 -29.27 7.55
CA GLY A 147 -23.02 -28.42 8.66
C GLY A 147 -22.54 -27.04 8.21
N ASP A 148 -22.79 -26.01 9.02
CA ASP A 148 -22.24 -24.67 8.82
C ASP A 148 -20.81 -24.57 9.34
N GLU A 149 -19.92 -25.28 8.65
CA GLU A 149 -18.51 -25.40 9.01
C GLU A 149 -17.62 -24.36 8.29
N ARG A 150 -16.41 -24.19 8.81
CA ARG A 150 -15.40 -23.29 8.24
C ARG A 150 -14.99 -23.75 6.84
N LEU A 151 -14.52 -22.81 6.03
CA LEU A 151 -14.05 -23.10 4.67
C LEU A 151 -12.96 -24.19 4.65
N TYR A 152 -12.02 -24.15 5.60
CA TYR A 152 -10.98 -25.16 5.76
C TYR A 152 -11.53 -26.60 5.84
N ASP A 153 -12.53 -26.84 6.69
CA ASP A 153 -13.09 -28.18 6.90
C ASP A 153 -13.74 -28.73 5.62
N ARG A 154 -14.41 -27.85 4.89
CA ARG A 154 -15.00 -28.16 3.58
C ARG A 154 -13.93 -28.47 2.53
N LEU A 155 -12.88 -27.65 2.46
CA LEU A 155 -11.77 -27.89 1.54
C LEU A 155 -11.13 -29.24 1.82
N ARG A 156 -10.84 -29.55 3.09
CA ARG A 156 -10.26 -30.84 3.48
C ARG A 156 -11.14 -32.04 3.09
N ARG A 157 -12.47 -31.89 3.10
CA ARG A 157 -13.41 -32.92 2.64
C ARG A 157 -13.45 -33.01 1.12
N GLY A 158 -13.49 -31.89 0.42
CA GLY A 158 -13.38 -31.81 -1.04
C GLY A 158 -12.08 -32.42 -1.57
N VAL A 159 -10.95 -32.07 -0.96
CA VAL A 159 -9.62 -32.62 -1.27
C VAL A 159 -9.63 -34.14 -1.16
N ARG A 160 -10.05 -34.68 -0.01
CA ARG A 160 -10.17 -36.13 0.20
C ARG A 160 -11.15 -36.79 -0.78
N GLY A 161 -12.28 -36.15 -1.05
CA GLY A 161 -13.32 -36.64 -1.94
C GLY A 161 -12.84 -36.76 -3.39
N LEU A 162 -12.15 -35.72 -3.89
CA LEU A 162 -11.69 -35.60 -5.28
C LEU A 162 -10.37 -36.37 -5.53
N GLN A 163 -9.39 -36.30 -4.62
CA GLN A 163 -8.12 -37.03 -4.77
C GLN A 163 -8.30 -38.53 -4.59
N SER A 164 -9.01 -38.96 -3.54
CA SER A 164 -9.14 -40.39 -3.21
C SER A 164 -10.37 -41.06 -3.83
N ALA A 165 -11.14 -40.34 -4.65
CA ALA A 165 -12.43 -40.77 -5.20
C ALA A 165 -13.45 -41.22 -4.13
N ASN A 166 -13.36 -40.64 -2.94
CA ASN A 166 -14.23 -40.97 -1.81
C ASN A 166 -15.54 -40.17 -1.78
N LEU A 167 -15.80 -39.35 -2.81
CA LEU A 167 -17.03 -38.57 -2.90
C LEU A 167 -18.23 -39.50 -3.17
N SER A 168 -19.20 -39.52 -2.24
CA SER A 168 -20.41 -40.33 -2.37
C SER A 168 -21.38 -39.69 -3.35
N LEU A 169 -21.60 -40.35 -4.49
CA LEU A 169 -22.53 -39.92 -5.56
C LEU A 169 -23.78 -40.80 -5.66
N LYS A 170 -24.01 -41.69 -4.67
CA LYS A 170 -25.15 -42.63 -4.66
C LYS A 170 -26.49 -41.91 -4.73
N ALA A 171 -26.59 -40.72 -4.15
CA ALA A 171 -27.80 -39.90 -4.19
C ALA A 171 -28.19 -39.46 -5.61
N PHE A 172 -27.24 -39.47 -6.55
CA PHE A 172 -27.46 -39.20 -7.98
C PHE A 172 -27.59 -40.47 -8.83
N GLY A 173 -27.69 -41.65 -8.21
CA GLY A 173 -27.81 -42.93 -8.91
C GLY A 173 -26.49 -43.47 -9.46
N ILE A 174 -25.34 -42.94 -9.00
CA ILE A 174 -24.01 -43.40 -9.43
C ILE A 174 -23.35 -44.17 -8.29
N GLU A 175 -23.08 -45.45 -8.51
CA GLU A 175 -22.32 -46.28 -7.57
C GLU A 175 -20.81 -46.03 -7.72
N ALA A 176 -20.13 -45.85 -6.58
CA ALA A 176 -18.69 -45.68 -6.56
C ALA A 176 -17.99 -46.94 -7.09
N GLY A 177 -17.36 -46.84 -8.26
CA GLY A 177 -16.55 -47.92 -8.85
C GLY A 177 -16.85 -48.25 -10.32
N LEU A 178 -17.98 -47.81 -10.88
CA LEU A 178 -18.32 -48.08 -12.29
C LEU A 178 -17.72 -47.01 -13.20
N GLY A 179 -16.52 -47.25 -13.73
CA GLY A 179 -15.97 -46.52 -14.89
C GLY A 179 -14.68 -45.69 -14.69
N LEU A 180 -13.90 -45.97 -13.63
CA LEU A 180 -12.71 -45.16 -13.29
C LEU A 180 -11.36 -45.87 -13.51
N ASN A 181 -11.35 -47.08 -14.06
CA ASN A 181 -10.11 -47.80 -14.31
C ASN A 181 -9.35 -47.16 -15.49
N GLY A 182 -8.14 -46.65 -15.22
CA GLY A 182 -7.23 -46.11 -16.24
C GLY A 182 -7.34 -44.60 -16.54
N ALA A 183 -8.25 -43.87 -15.90
CA ALA A 183 -8.30 -42.41 -16.02
C ALA A 183 -7.31 -41.73 -15.06
N SER A 184 -6.75 -40.60 -15.47
CA SER A 184 -5.95 -39.75 -14.57
C SER A 184 -6.79 -39.27 -13.38
N GLU A 185 -6.13 -38.95 -12.27
CA GLU A 185 -6.80 -38.42 -11.08
C GLU A 185 -7.62 -37.17 -11.42
N GLY A 186 -7.07 -36.26 -12.23
CA GLY A 186 -7.76 -35.06 -12.69
C GLY A 186 -9.01 -35.37 -13.51
N ALA A 187 -8.94 -36.31 -14.46
CA ALA A 187 -10.10 -36.69 -15.26
C ALA A 187 -11.21 -37.35 -14.41
N ARG A 188 -10.82 -38.12 -13.39
CA ARG A 188 -11.76 -38.72 -12.43
C ARG A 188 -12.43 -37.66 -11.57
N ALA A 189 -11.65 -36.78 -10.94
CA ALA A 189 -12.16 -35.70 -10.10
C ALA A 189 -13.11 -34.78 -10.89
N GLY A 190 -12.76 -34.44 -12.14
CA GLY A 190 -13.61 -33.67 -13.04
C GLY A 190 -14.97 -34.33 -13.28
N ARG A 191 -15.01 -35.63 -13.57
CA ARG A 191 -16.28 -36.37 -13.75
C ARG A 191 -17.11 -36.45 -12.47
N GLN A 192 -16.49 -36.69 -11.31
CA GLN A 192 -17.21 -36.73 -10.03
C GLN A 192 -17.88 -35.38 -9.72
N LEU A 193 -17.15 -34.30 -9.97
CA LEU A 193 -17.66 -32.95 -9.79
C LEU A 193 -18.77 -32.62 -10.79
N GLU A 194 -18.64 -33.05 -12.05
CA GLU A 194 -19.64 -32.81 -13.08
C GLU A 194 -21.03 -33.38 -12.70
N VAL A 195 -21.05 -34.55 -12.03
CA VAL A 195 -22.27 -35.17 -11.49
C VAL A 195 -22.95 -34.26 -10.47
N LEU A 196 -22.18 -33.75 -9.49
CA LEU A 196 -22.70 -32.84 -8.49
C LEU A 196 -23.25 -31.57 -9.14
N GLU A 197 -22.48 -30.96 -10.04
CA GLU A 197 -22.90 -29.74 -10.74
C GLU A 197 -24.13 -29.96 -11.62
N ASN A 198 -24.25 -31.12 -12.28
CA ASN A 198 -25.46 -31.48 -13.03
C ASN A 198 -26.68 -31.59 -12.09
N GLY A 199 -26.49 -32.18 -10.91
CA GLY A 199 -27.52 -32.23 -9.87
C GLY A 199 -27.96 -30.83 -9.41
N VAL A 200 -27.00 -29.93 -9.20
CA VAL A 200 -27.26 -28.52 -8.82
C VAL A 200 -27.99 -27.78 -9.95
N ALA A 201 -27.53 -27.91 -11.19
CA ALA A 201 -28.17 -27.28 -12.35
C ALA A 201 -29.62 -27.78 -12.55
N THR A 202 -29.84 -29.10 -12.39
CA THR A 202 -31.18 -29.70 -12.46
C THR A 202 -32.09 -29.14 -11.37
N ALA A 203 -31.61 -29.02 -10.14
CA ALA A 203 -32.37 -28.44 -9.05
C ALA A 203 -32.72 -26.96 -9.29
N PHE A 204 -31.78 -26.15 -9.79
CA PHE A 204 -32.10 -24.77 -10.20
C PHE A 204 -33.18 -24.71 -11.28
N ALA A 205 -33.05 -25.53 -12.32
CA ALA A 205 -34.01 -25.59 -13.42
C ALA A 205 -35.40 -26.04 -12.95
N GLU A 206 -35.46 -27.07 -12.11
CA GLU A 206 -36.70 -27.57 -11.54
C GLU A 206 -37.36 -26.55 -10.60
N LEU A 207 -36.58 -25.89 -9.73
CA LEU A 207 -37.07 -24.82 -8.86
C LEU A 207 -37.60 -23.61 -9.64
N GLY A 208 -37.02 -23.31 -10.80
CA GLY A 208 -37.53 -22.30 -11.73
C GLY A 208 -37.48 -20.87 -11.19
N CYS A 209 -36.69 -20.62 -10.14
CA CYS A 209 -36.64 -19.36 -9.41
C CYS A 209 -35.41 -18.49 -9.74
N ALA A 210 -34.63 -18.84 -10.76
CA ALA A 210 -33.40 -18.15 -11.13
C ALA A 210 -33.57 -16.63 -11.39
N GLY A 211 -34.71 -16.22 -11.96
CA GLY A 211 -35.02 -14.81 -12.20
C GLY A 211 -35.54 -14.03 -10.98
N ALA A 212 -35.92 -14.72 -9.91
CA ALA A 212 -36.43 -14.11 -8.67
C ALA A 212 -35.41 -14.16 -7.52
N HIS A 213 -34.60 -15.23 -7.44
CA HIS A 213 -33.71 -15.50 -6.32
C HIS A 213 -32.32 -15.96 -6.81
N THR A 214 -31.54 -15.01 -7.32
CA THR A 214 -30.15 -15.25 -7.76
C THR A 214 -29.24 -15.48 -6.55
N LEU A 215 -28.43 -16.55 -6.61
CA LEU A 215 -27.36 -16.79 -5.64
C LEU A 215 -26.10 -16.03 -6.08
N LEU A 216 -25.54 -15.19 -5.22
CA LEU A 216 -24.33 -14.42 -5.49
C LEU A 216 -23.18 -14.90 -4.59
N PHE A 217 -22.15 -15.47 -5.20
CA PHE A 217 -20.87 -15.72 -4.54
C PHE A 217 -20.04 -14.44 -4.51
N LEU A 218 -19.51 -14.10 -3.34
CA LEU A 218 -18.60 -12.98 -3.13
C LEU A 218 -17.29 -13.56 -2.59
N VAL A 219 -16.19 -13.39 -3.32
CA VAL A 219 -14.87 -13.86 -2.87
C VAL A 219 -13.95 -12.66 -2.69
N ASP A 220 -13.46 -12.45 -1.46
CA ASP A 220 -12.62 -11.30 -1.08
C ASP A 220 -11.45 -11.77 -0.21
N GLN A 221 -10.50 -10.89 0.05
CA GLN A 221 -9.35 -11.09 0.94
C GLN A 221 -8.37 -12.19 0.48
N LEU A 222 -8.28 -12.46 -0.83
CA LEU A 222 -7.31 -13.41 -1.37
C LEU A 222 -5.85 -13.00 -1.11
N GLU A 223 -5.58 -11.72 -0.88
CA GLU A 223 -4.25 -11.26 -0.50
C GLU A 223 -3.75 -11.83 0.83
N GLN A 224 -4.63 -12.36 1.68
CA GLN A 224 -4.23 -13.02 2.93
C GLN A 224 -3.60 -14.38 2.66
N VAL A 225 -4.08 -15.07 1.62
CA VAL A 225 -3.62 -16.41 1.25
C VAL A 225 -2.73 -16.40 0.01
N TRP A 226 -2.22 -15.25 -0.42
CA TRP A 226 -1.40 -15.15 -1.62
C TRP A 226 0.07 -14.89 -1.28
N THR A 227 0.95 -15.66 -1.92
CA THR A 227 2.40 -15.45 -1.96
C THR A 227 2.91 -15.52 -3.40
N ILE A 228 4.17 -15.17 -3.66
CA ILE A 228 4.74 -15.10 -5.02
C ILE A 228 5.07 -16.48 -5.63
N ASP A 229 4.78 -17.56 -4.93
CA ASP A 229 5.09 -18.91 -5.38
C ASP A 229 4.11 -19.40 -6.46
N PRO A 230 4.53 -20.37 -7.31
CA PRO A 230 3.67 -20.90 -8.38
C PRO A 230 2.34 -21.48 -7.91
N ASP A 231 2.26 -22.06 -6.71
CA ASP A 231 1.02 -22.66 -6.20
C ASP A 231 -0.01 -21.59 -5.80
N SER A 232 0.44 -20.48 -5.24
CA SER A 232 -0.40 -19.30 -5.00
C SER A 232 -0.90 -18.66 -6.28
N HIS A 233 -0.07 -18.57 -7.32
CA HIS A 233 -0.51 -18.12 -8.64
C HIS A 233 -1.58 -19.05 -9.21
N ALA A 234 -1.36 -20.37 -9.13
CA ALA A 234 -2.31 -21.38 -9.57
C ALA A 234 -3.61 -21.38 -8.73
N LEU A 235 -3.56 -21.00 -7.45
CA LEU A 235 -4.74 -20.87 -6.58
C LEU A 235 -5.69 -19.78 -7.09
N VAL A 236 -5.13 -18.60 -7.40
CA VAL A 236 -5.93 -17.46 -7.89
C VAL A 236 -6.39 -17.71 -9.34
N ALA A 237 -5.51 -18.23 -10.21
CA ALA A 237 -5.89 -18.62 -11.57
C ALA A 237 -7.01 -19.68 -11.57
N GLY A 238 -6.89 -20.71 -10.72
CA GLY A 238 -7.91 -21.73 -10.54
C GLY A 238 -9.26 -21.15 -10.09
N LEU A 239 -9.25 -20.16 -9.19
CA LEU A 239 -10.46 -19.46 -8.75
C LEU A 239 -11.12 -18.67 -9.90
N LEU A 240 -10.32 -17.95 -10.69
CA LEU A 240 -10.81 -17.21 -11.86
C LEU A 240 -11.49 -18.17 -12.86
N LEU A 241 -10.83 -19.29 -13.18
CA LEU A 241 -11.37 -20.33 -14.05
C LEU A 241 -12.67 -20.93 -13.48
N ALA A 242 -12.69 -21.26 -12.19
CA ALA A 242 -13.85 -21.83 -11.51
C ALA A 242 -15.06 -20.88 -11.52
N SER A 243 -14.82 -19.59 -11.23
CA SER A 243 -15.85 -18.55 -11.25
C SER A 243 -16.54 -18.43 -12.61
N LYS A 244 -15.74 -18.46 -13.69
CA LYS A 244 -16.26 -18.41 -15.06
C LYS A 244 -17.07 -19.66 -15.41
N GLN A 245 -16.58 -20.84 -15.02
CA GLN A 245 -17.28 -22.11 -15.26
C GLN A 245 -18.61 -22.17 -14.51
N VAL A 246 -18.66 -21.76 -13.24
CA VAL A 246 -19.87 -21.72 -12.42
C VAL A 246 -20.94 -20.80 -13.03
N THR A 247 -20.54 -19.60 -13.45
CA THR A 247 -21.44 -18.63 -14.09
C THR A 247 -21.99 -19.18 -15.42
N GLY A 248 -21.15 -19.80 -16.24
CA GLY A 248 -21.58 -20.44 -17.48
C GLY A 248 -22.50 -21.65 -17.26
N ARG A 249 -22.28 -22.42 -16.20
CA ARG A 249 -22.99 -23.68 -15.91
C ARG A 249 -24.38 -23.47 -15.30
N TYR A 250 -24.54 -22.46 -14.47
CA TYR A 250 -25.81 -22.18 -13.78
C TYR A 250 -26.55 -20.95 -14.35
N GLY A 251 -25.99 -20.28 -15.36
CA GLY A 251 -26.62 -19.16 -16.05
C GLY A 251 -26.99 -18.01 -15.10
N SER A 252 -28.21 -17.49 -15.21
CA SER A 252 -28.67 -16.38 -14.36
C SER A 252 -28.97 -16.76 -12.92
N ALA A 253 -28.97 -18.06 -12.58
CA ALA A 253 -29.29 -18.53 -11.24
C ALA A 253 -28.16 -18.29 -10.23
N VAL A 254 -26.91 -18.31 -10.72
CA VAL A 254 -25.72 -18.11 -9.90
C VAL A 254 -24.82 -17.07 -10.55
N ARG A 255 -24.35 -16.13 -9.75
CA ARG A 255 -23.30 -15.18 -10.11
C ARG A 255 -22.14 -15.33 -9.17
N CYS A 256 -20.95 -15.01 -9.64
CA CYS A 256 -19.76 -14.94 -8.82
C CYS A 256 -19.09 -13.58 -9.03
N THR A 257 -18.79 -12.87 -7.95
CA THR A 257 -18.02 -11.63 -7.99
C THR A 257 -16.76 -11.80 -7.16
N LEU A 258 -15.61 -11.61 -7.81
CA LEU A 258 -14.29 -11.74 -7.23
C LEU A 258 -13.71 -10.35 -6.98
N PHE A 259 -13.10 -10.16 -5.81
CA PHE A 259 -12.41 -8.94 -5.44
C PHE A 259 -10.91 -9.22 -5.35
N LEU A 260 -10.13 -8.67 -6.29
CA LEU A 260 -8.69 -8.91 -6.38
C LEU A 260 -7.87 -7.63 -6.18
N ARG A 261 -6.73 -7.80 -5.52
CA ARG A 261 -5.72 -6.76 -5.46
C ARG A 261 -5.04 -6.61 -6.82
N ALA A 262 -4.85 -5.37 -7.28
CA ALA A 262 -4.32 -5.09 -8.60
C ALA A 262 -2.94 -5.74 -8.84
N ASP A 263 -2.02 -5.60 -7.88
CA ASP A 263 -0.67 -6.16 -7.99
C ASP A 263 -0.62 -7.69 -7.90
N ILE A 264 -1.63 -8.33 -7.31
CA ILE A 264 -1.76 -9.79 -7.39
C ILE A 264 -2.18 -10.16 -8.82
N TYR A 265 -3.25 -9.56 -9.32
CA TYR A 265 -3.78 -9.86 -10.65
C TYR A 265 -2.78 -9.57 -11.77
N ASP A 266 -2.04 -8.46 -11.69
CA ASP A 266 -1.08 -8.02 -12.70
C ASP A 266 0.14 -8.97 -12.81
N THR A 267 0.39 -9.80 -11.80
CA THR A 267 1.44 -10.83 -11.83
C THR A 267 0.97 -12.19 -12.35
N LEU A 268 -0.35 -12.37 -12.54
CA LEU A 268 -0.88 -13.64 -13.02
C LEU A 268 -0.61 -13.80 -14.52
N SER A 269 -0.07 -14.96 -14.88
CA SER A 269 0.06 -15.41 -16.26
C SER A 269 -0.57 -16.79 -16.39
N PHE A 270 -1.65 -16.89 -17.16
CA PHE A 270 -2.33 -18.16 -17.43
C PHE A 270 -3.01 -18.12 -18.80
N GLY A 271 -3.18 -19.29 -19.43
CA GLY A 271 -3.55 -19.41 -20.85
C GLY A 271 -4.91 -18.84 -21.26
N ASP A 272 -5.72 -18.41 -20.29
CA ASP A 272 -7.10 -17.94 -20.46
C ASP A 272 -7.31 -16.51 -19.92
N ALA A 273 -6.23 -15.77 -19.63
CA ALA A 273 -6.32 -14.42 -19.03
C ALA A 273 -7.11 -13.44 -19.91
N ASP A 274 -6.98 -13.54 -21.24
CA ASP A 274 -7.67 -12.71 -22.24
C ASP A 274 -9.20 -12.81 -22.14
N LYS A 275 -9.71 -13.97 -21.73
CA LYS A 275 -11.15 -14.23 -21.56
C LYS A 275 -11.76 -13.43 -20.41
N PHE A 276 -10.98 -12.79 -19.55
CA PHE A 276 -11.50 -12.02 -18.40
C PHE A 276 -11.59 -10.51 -18.66
N HIS A 277 -11.05 -10.00 -19.78
CA HIS A 277 -11.06 -8.57 -20.08
C HIS A 277 -12.46 -7.95 -20.18
N SER A 278 -13.47 -8.71 -20.62
CA SER A 278 -14.86 -8.22 -20.65
C SER A 278 -15.52 -8.17 -19.27
N ASP A 279 -14.97 -8.92 -18.32
CA ASP A 279 -15.53 -9.16 -16.99
C ASP A 279 -14.79 -8.38 -15.89
N GLU A 280 -13.67 -7.72 -16.23
CA GLU A 280 -12.81 -6.97 -15.30
C GLU A 280 -13.20 -5.50 -15.18
N LEU A 281 -13.12 -4.96 -13.96
CA LEU A 281 -13.29 -3.55 -13.68
C LEU A 281 -12.30 -3.11 -12.61
N ARG A 282 -11.44 -2.15 -12.96
CA ARG A 282 -10.51 -1.50 -12.02
C ARG A 282 -11.20 -0.34 -11.32
N ILE A 283 -11.19 -0.36 -9.98
CA ILE A 283 -11.75 0.73 -9.17
C ILE A 283 -10.81 1.93 -9.25
N THR A 284 -11.35 3.05 -9.73
CA THR A 284 -10.73 4.37 -9.70
C THR A 284 -11.59 5.33 -8.89
N TRP A 285 -10.97 6.37 -8.33
CA TRP A 285 -11.65 7.41 -7.57
C TRP A 285 -11.24 8.78 -8.10
N THR A 286 -12.22 9.62 -8.40
CA THR A 286 -11.95 11.02 -8.74
C THR A 286 -11.84 11.87 -7.48
N ARG A 287 -11.28 13.07 -7.63
CA ARG A 287 -11.18 14.04 -6.52
C ARG A 287 -12.57 14.42 -6.00
N GLU A 288 -13.54 14.55 -6.90
CA GLU A 288 -14.92 14.91 -6.59
C GLU A 288 -15.59 13.79 -5.77
N GLU A 289 -15.41 12.53 -6.16
CA GLU A 289 -15.95 11.39 -5.43
C GLU A 289 -15.35 11.28 -4.00
N LEU A 290 -14.05 11.58 -3.84
CA LEU A 290 -13.39 11.61 -2.54
C LEU A 290 -13.86 12.80 -1.68
N ALA A 291 -14.12 13.96 -2.29
CA ALA A 291 -14.69 15.12 -1.62
C ALA A 291 -16.11 14.82 -1.11
N GLU A 292 -16.94 14.18 -1.93
CA GLU A 292 -18.28 13.75 -1.54
C GLU A 292 -18.26 12.68 -0.44
N LEU A 293 -17.30 11.76 -0.47
CA LEU A 293 -17.09 10.77 0.58
C LEU A 293 -16.73 11.45 1.91
N ALA A 294 -15.80 12.41 1.88
CA ALA A 294 -15.40 13.17 3.06
C ALA A 294 -16.60 13.93 3.66
N LEU A 295 -17.40 14.59 2.82
CA LEU A 295 -18.60 15.29 3.25
C LEU A 295 -19.64 14.35 3.86
N ALA A 296 -19.91 13.21 3.20
CA ALA A 296 -20.89 12.23 3.70
C ALA A 296 -20.48 11.66 5.06
N ARG A 297 -19.19 11.36 5.26
CA ARG A 297 -18.65 10.85 6.53
C ARG A 297 -18.65 11.91 7.63
N ALA A 298 -18.28 13.16 7.32
CA ALA A 298 -18.38 14.27 8.27
C ALA A 298 -19.83 14.51 8.73
N ALA A 299 -20.78 14.54 7.78
CA ALA A 299 -22.19 14.74 8.06
C ALA A 299 -22.78 13.62 8.93
N ALA A 300 -22.38 12.37 8.65
CA ALA A 300 -22.78 11.20 9.44
C ALA A 300 -22.24 11.27 10.87
N SER A 301 -20.95 11.61 11.04
CA SER A 301 -20.31 11.70 12.35
C SER A 301 -20.95 12.78 13.23
N LEU A 302 -21.15 13.97 12.65
CA LEU A 302 -21.74 15.11 13.35
C LEU A 302 -23.27 15.03 13.43
N LYS A 303 -23.89 13.98 12.86
CA LYS A 303 -25.34 13.76 12.82
C LYS A 303 -26.10 15.00 12.32
N THR A 304 -25.52 15.73 11.37
CA THR A 304 -26.05 16.98 10.84
C THR A 304 -25.84 17.06 9.33
N LYS A 305 -26.67 17.85 8.65
CA LYS A 305 -26.44 18.14 7.22
C LYS A 305 -25.31 19.16 7.12
N LEU A 306 -24.30 18.83 6.32
CA LEU A 306 -23.18 19.70 6.02
C LEU A 306 -23.16 20.04 4.54
N THR A 307 -22.82 21.29 4.22
CA THR A 307 -22.43 21.71 2.86
C THR A 307 -20.90 21.68 2.73
N PRO A 308 -20.36 21.64 1.49
CA PRO A 308 -18.93 21.76 1.26
C PRO A 308 -18.31 23.00 1.91
N GLU A 309 -19.01 24.14 1.92
CA GLU A 309 -18.54 25.40 2.51
C GLU A 309 -18.45 25.32 4.03
N GLN A 310 -19.37 24.59 4.68
CA GLN A 310 -19.31 24.36 6.11
C GLN A 310 -18.14 23.46 6.48
N LEU A 311 -17.91 22.38 5.72
CA LEU A 311 -16.78 21.49 5.96
C LEU A 311 -15.44 22.20 5.69
N TRP A 312 -15.25 22.75 4.49
CA TRP A 312 -13.97 23.28 4.03
C TRP A 312 -13.71 24.75 4.38
N GLY A 313 -14.70 25.48 4.92
CA GLY A 313 -14.54 26.88 5.29
C GLY A 313 -14.80 27.19 6.77
N GLN A 314 -15.52 26.32 7.50
CA GLN A 314 -15.82 26.53 8.92
C GLN A 314 -15.12 25.51 9.82
N LEU A 315 -15.24 24.20 9.51
CA LEU A 315 -14.58 23.14 10.27
C LEU A 315 -13.09 23.03 9.93
N PHE A 316 -12.76 23.07 8.65
CA PHE A 316 -11.41 23.22 8.12
C PHE A 316 -11.14 24.68 7.74
N PRO A 317 -9.86 25.11 7.66
CA PRO A 317 -9.55 26.42 7.12
C PRO A 317 -9.94 26.46 5.62
N PRO A 318 -10.32 27.63 5.06
CA PRO A 318 -10.64 27.74 3.63
C PRO A 318 -9.44 27.45 2.73
N THR A 319 -8.23 27.79 3.19
CA THR A 319 -6.99 27.58 2.46
C THR A 319 -5.88 27.06 3.36
N VAL A 320 -4.97 26.27 2.79
CA VAL A 320 -3.72 25.83 3.40
C VAL A 320 -2.59 26.08 2.40
N SER A 321 -1.57 26.83 2.82
CA SER A 321 -0.45 27.26 1.97
C SER A 321 -0.89 27.95 0.68
N GLY A 322 -1.95 28.75 0.75
CA GLY A 322 -2.53 29.47 -0.40
C GLY A 322 -3.36 28.61 -1.37
N GLU A 323 -3.54 27.32 -1.09
CA GLU A 323 -4.40 26.41 -1.87
C GLU A 323 -5.72 26.14 -1.15
N PRO A 324 -6.85 25.96 -1.86
CA PRO A 324 -8.08 25.44 -1.24
C PRO A 324 -7.82 24.12 -0.49
N THR A 325 -8.34 24.00 0.71
CA THR A 325 -7.97 22.90 1.64
C THR A 325 -8.25 21.51 1.10
N ASP A 326 -9.40 21.32 0.44
CA ASP A 326 -9.73 20.06 -0.22
C ASP A 326 -8.68 19.70 -1.30
N GLY A 327 -8.24 20.69 -2.08
CA GLY A 327 -7.19 20.55 -3.09
C GLY A 327 -5.83 20.28 -2.50
N TYR A 328 -5.50 20.94 -1.38
CA TYR A 328 -4.27 20.72 -0.65
C TYR A 328 -4.17 19.26 -0.16
N LEU A 329 -5.25 18.77 0.46
CA LEU A 329 -5.33 17.43 1.06
C LEU A 329 -5.34 16.33 0.00
N PHE A 330 -6.24 16.41 -0.99
CA PHE A 330 -6.38 15.35 -1.99
C PHE A 330 -5.19 15.24 -2.94
N ARG A 331 -4.44 16.32 -3.17
CA ARG A 331 -3.16 16.26 -3.91
C ARG A 331 -2.08 15.50 -3.12
N ARG A 332 -2.17 15.51 -1.79
CA ARG A 332 -1.20 14.88 -0.86
C ARG A 332 -1.70 13.55 -0.27
N ALA A 333 -2.86 13.06 -0.70
CA ALA A 333 -3.31 11.70 -0.48
C ALA A 333 -3.18 10.89 -1.79
N LEU A 334 -3.00 9.57 -1.70
CA LEU A 334 -3.23 8.73 -2.88
C LEU A 334 -4.74 8.73 -3.16
N PRO A 335 -5.18 8.62 -4.44
CA PRO A 335 -6.58 8.73 -4.83
C PRO A 335 -7.38 7.47 -4.46
N ARG A 336 -7.55 7.23 -3.15
CA ARG A 336 -8.31 6.11 -2.60
C ARG A 336 -9.02 6.52 -1.29
N PRO A 337 -10.21 5.96 -1.01
CA PRO A 337 -11.02 6.29 0.16
C PRO A 337 -10.23 6.24 1.47
N ARG A 338 -9.52 5.13 1.71
CA ARG A 338 -8.80 4.89 2.97
C ARG A 338 -7.81 6.02 3.25
N ASP A 339 -7.04 6.43 2.26
CA ASP A 339 -5.98 7.43 2.44
C ASP A 339 -6.57 8.81 2.70
N THR A 340 -7.70 9.11 2.06
CA THR A 340 -8.45 10.33 2.32
C THR A 340 -8.97 10.36 3.76
N ILE A 341 -9.64 9.29 4.20
CA ILE A 341 -10.17 9.15 5.56
C ILE A 341 -9.05 9.26 6.60
N GLN A 342 -7.94 8.55 6.38
CA GLN A 342 -6.76 8.56 7.23
C GLN A 342 -6.17 9.98 7.38
N PHE A 343 -6.06 10.72 6.28
CA PHE A 343 -5.51 12.07 6.33
C PHE A 343 -6.46 13.05 7.04
N LEU A 344 -7.77 12.93 6.81
CA LEU A 344 -8.77 13.75 7.51
C LEU A 344 -8.81 13.47 9.01
N ASN A 345 -8.73 12.21 9.41
CA ASN A 345 -8.60 11.81 10.81
C ASN A 345 -7.29 12.31 11.42
N ALA A 346 -6.18 12.34 10.69
CA ALA A 346 -4.92 12.90 11.18
C ALA A 346 -5.06 14.41 11.45
N CYS A 347 -5.73 15.16 10.56
CA CYS A 347 -6.00 16.59 10.77
C CYS A 347 -6.88 16.82 12.00
N GLN A 348 -7.96 16.03 12.13
CA GLN A 348 -8.85 16.08 13.28
C GLN A 348 -8.11 15.74 14.58
N GLY A 349 -7.30 14.68 14.60
CA GLY A 349 -6.57 14.23 15.79
C GLY A 349 -5.55 15.26 16.29
N VAL A 350 -4.86 15.96 15.39
CA VAL A 350 -3.95 17.06 15.78
C VAL A 350 -4.72 18.23 16.41
N ALA A 351 -5.84 18.63 15.79
CA ALA A 351 -6.66 19.72 16.29
C ALA A 351 -7.31 19.38 17.64
N ASP A 352 -7.79 18.15 17.80
CA ASP A 352 -8.39 17.65 19.04
C ASP A 352 -7.38 17.61 20.19
N GLN A 353 -6.17 17.10 19.95
CA GLN A 353 -5.07 17.10 20.93
C GLN A 353 -4.69 18.50 21.41
N ARG A 354 -4.83 19.50 20.54
CA ARG A 354 -4.58 20.91 20.85
C ARG A 354 -5.79 21.63 21.47
N GLY A 355 -6.92 20.93 21.64
CA GLY A 355 -8.16 21.48 22.19
C GLY A 355 -8.83 22.50 21.27
N HIS A 356 -8.53 22.46 19.97
CA HIS A 356 -9.12 23.38 19.01
C HIS A 356 -10.59 23.02 18.71
N ARG A 357 -11.42 24.04 18.50
CA ARG A 357 -12.83 23.89 18.11
C ARG A 357 -13.07 23.88 16.61
N ARG A 358 -12.02 24.15 15.84
CA ARG A 358 -11.96 24.06 14.38
C ARG A 358 -10.54 23.64 14.02
N ILE A 359 -10.40 22.91 12.93
CA ILE A 359 -9.09 22.56 12.40
C ILE A 359 -8.46 23.83 11.82
N THR A 360 -7.23 24.12 12.23
CA THR A 360 -6.47 25.30 11.75
C THR A 360 -5.49 24.90 10.64
N GLU A 361 -4.96 25.88 9.92
CA GLU A 361 -3.92 25.63 8.92
C GLU A 361 -2.69 24.93 9.52
N GLU A 362 -2.27 25.32 10.73
CA GLU A 362 -1.14 24.70 11.41
C GLU A 362 -1.39 23.22 11.75
N ASP A 363 -2.64 22.88 12.10
CA ASP A 363 -3.03 21.49 12.38
C ASP A 363 -2.92 20.64 11.10
N VAL A 364 -3.38 21.17 9.96
CA VAL A 364 -3.27 20.50 8.67
C VAL A 364 -1.81 20.31 8.26
N LEU A 365 -0.96 21.34 8.42
CA LEU A 365 0.47 21.24 8.10
C LEU A 365 1.19 20.21 8.98
N THR A 366 0.87 20.19 10.27
CA THR A 366 1.40 19.20 11.22
C THR A 366 0.95 17.78 10.86
N ALA A 367 -0.34 17.61 10.59
CA ALA A 367 -0.92 16.34 10.16
C ALA A 367 -0.33 15.88 8.81
N THR A 368 0.00 16.80 7.90
CA THR A 368 0.63 16.48 6.61
C THR A 368 1.98 15.79 6.80
N GLY A 369 2.83 16.31 7.70
CA GLY A 369 4.11 15.69 8.02
C GLY A 369 3.95 14.33 8.70
N GLN A 370 2.96 14.17 9.59
CA GLN A 370 2.67 12.88 10.24
C GLN A 370 2.14 11.85 9.24
N PHE A 371 1.13 12.22 8.45
CA PHE A 371 0.51 11.38 7.43
C PHE A 371 1.52 10.93 6.39
N SER A 372 2.37 11.82 5.89
CA SER A 372 3.41 11.50 4.90
C SER A 372 4.37 10.41 5.39
N ARG A 373 4.88 10.53 6.63
CA ARG A 373 5.85 9.58 7.23
C ARG A 373 5.23 8.22 7.45
N TRP A 374 4.02 8.21 8.02
CA TRP A 374 3.26 6.98 8.17
C TRP A 374 3.00 6.33 6.82
N LYS A 375 2.61 7.13 5.81
CA LYS A 375 2.23 6.60 4.51
C LYS A 375 3.38 6.01 3.72
N LEU A 376 4.58 6.59 3.83
CA LEU A 376 5.80 6.02 3.27
C LEU A 376 6.07 4.61 3.81
N THR A 377 5.90 4.44 5.13
CA THR A 377 6.07 3.13 5.80
C THR A 377 4.98 2.14 5.39
N ASP A 378 3.73 2.59 5.33
CA ASP A 378 2.60 1.77 4.92
C ASP A 378 2.71 1.30 3.47
N LEU A 379 3.25 2.14 2.57
CA LEU A 379 3.48 1.77 1.18
C LEU A 379 4.51 0.63 1.07
N ALA A 380 5.63 0.71 1.81
CA ALA A 380 6.61 -0.37 1.83
C ALA A 380 6.01 -1.68 2.36
N ARG A 381 5.16 -1.60 3.40
CA ARG A 381 4.48 -2.76 3.97
C ARG A 381 3.42 -3.35 3.03
N GLU A 382 2.69 -2.51 2.29
CA GLU A 382 1.65 -2.94 1.33
C GLU A 382 2.22 -3.86 0.23
N TYR A 383 3.47 -3.63 -0.16
CA TYR A 383 4.14 -4.35 -1.24
C TYR A 383 5.27 -5.25 -0.74
N SER A 384 5.38 -5.55 0.56
CA SER A 384 6.52 -6.31 1.09
C SER A 384 6.59 -7.76 0.60
N VAL A 385 5.46 -8.35 0.18
CA VAL A 385 5.42 -9.70 -0.40
C VAL A 385 5.93 -9.70 -1.84
N THR A 386 5.47 -8.74 -2.65
CA THR A 386 5.82 -8.65 -4.09
C THR A 386 7.17 -7.95 -4.33
N HIS A 387 7.53 -6.99 -3.48
CA HIS A 387 8.72 -6.13 -3.60
C HIS A 387 9.38 -5.90 -2.23
N PRO A 388 10.00 -6.94 -1.64
CA PRO A 388 10.56 -6.88 -0.29
C PRO A 388 11.71 -5.86 -0.12
N PHE A 389 12.31 -5.42 -1.22
CA PHE A 389 13.42 -4.46 -1.25
C PHE A 389 13.01 -2.99 -1.09
N LEU A 390 11.71 -2.64 -1.21
CA LEU A 390 11.24 -1.25 -1.22
C LEU A 390 11.65 -0.44 0.02
N ASN A 391 11.63 -1.06 1.19
CA ASN A 391 12.04 -0.41 2.44
C ASN A 391 13.51 0.03 2.45
N ARG A 392 14.35 -0.55 1.58
CA ARG A 392 15.76 -0.19 1.43
C ARG A 392 16.01 0.81 0.30
N LEU A 393 14.99 1.17 -0.47
CA LEU A 393 15.12 2.10 -1.60
C LEU A 393 14.71 3.53 -1.26
N PHE A 394 13.64 3.72 -0.47
CA PHE A 394 13.05 5.06 -0.32
C PHE A 394 14.01 6.08 0.28
N LEU A 395 14.67 5.75 1.40
CA LEU A 395 15.57 6.70 2.05
C LEU A 395 16.85 6.92 1.22
N PRO A 396 17.60 5.88 0.81
CA PRO A 396 18.85 6.10 0.09
C PRO A 396 18.71 6.84 -1.24
N LEU A 397 17.57 6.68 -1.93
CA LEU A 397 17.38 7.27 -3.27
C LEU A 397 16.67 8.62 -3.28
N PHE A 398 15.88 8.94 -2.23
CA PHE A 398 14.97 10.08 -2.26
C PHE A 398 15.00 10.97 -1.01
N GLU A 399 15.63 10.55 0.09
CA GLU A 399 15.73 11.40 1.29
C GLU A 399 16.60 12.63 1.02
N ASN A 400 16.09 13.80 1.38
CA ASN A 400 16.70 15.13 1.19
C ASN A 400 17.03 15.52 -0.27
N TYR A 401 16.45 14.80 -1.23
CA TYR A 401 16.52 15.13 -2.66
C TYR A 401 15.25 15.87 -3.11
N GLY A 402 15.36 16.64 -4.20
CA GLY A 402 14.25 17.29 -4.85
C GLY A 402 13.20 16.30 -5.35
N TYR A 403 11.95 16.75 -5.43
CA TYR A 403 10.86 15.87 -5.87
C TYR A 403 10.86 15.59 -7.38
N VAL A 404 11.62 16.34 -8.19
CA VAL A 404 11.85 16.03 -9.61
C VAL A 404 13.10 15.16 -9.71
N VAL A 405 12.92 13.99 -10.29
CA VAL A 405 13.93 12.94 -10.38
C VAL A 405 14.16 12.63 -11.85
N MET A 406 15.33 13.02 -12.36
CA MET A 406 15.75 12.64 -13.71
C MET A 406 16.26 11.20 -13.72
N LEU A 407 15.98 10.44 -14.78
CA LEU A 407 16.40 9.04 -14.91
C LEU A 407 17.93 8.85 -14.71
N PRO A 408 18.82 9.69 -15.26
CA PRO A 408 20.25 9.58 -14.98
C PRO A 408 20.58 9.78 -13.50
N ALA A 409 19.91 10.71 -12.82
CA ALA A 409 20.13 10.95 -11.39
C ALA A 409 19.65 9.75 -10.55
N LEU A 410 18.50 9.15 -10.89
CA LEU A 410 18.03 7.92 -10.27
C LEU A 410 19.04 6.78 -10.45
N ALA A 411 19.58 6.62 -11.66
CA ALA A 411 20.60 5.61 -11.95
C ALA A 411 21.86 5.81 -11.09
N THR A 412 22.38 7.05 -11.02
CA THR A 412 23.54 7.40 -10.20
C THR A 412 23.31 7.13 -8.71
N ARG A 413 22.11 7.42 -8.19
CA ARG A 413 21.75 7.15 -6.80
C ARG A 413 21.59 5.66 -6.53
N PHE A 414 21.11 4.87 -7.49
CA PHE A 414 20.84 3.44 -7.32
C PHE A 414 22.09 2.57 -7.42
N GLU A 415 23.02 2.90 -8.32
CA GLU A 415 24.18 2.06 -8.63
C GLU A 415 25.01 1.62 -7.39
N PRO A 416 25.32 2.51 -6.40
CA PRO A 416 26.07 2.11 -5.21
C PRO A 416 25.36 1.08 -4.31
N HIS A 417 24.04 0.93 -4.45
CA HIS A 417 23.22 0.02 -3.67
C HIS A 417 22.87 -1.27 -4.40
N ARG A 418 23.09 -1.31 -5.72
CA ARG A 418 22.64 -2.39 -6.60
C ARG A 418 23.18 -3.76 -6.18
N ASP A 419 24.50 -3.90 -6.09
CA ASP A 419 25.14 -5.18 -5.78
C ASP A 419 24.67 -5.76 -4.45
N ARG A 420 24.59 -4.90 -3.42
CA ARG A 420 24.11 -5.29 -2.09
C ARG A 420 22.65 -5.74 -2.13
N LEU A 421 21.79 -5.03 -2.86
CA LEU A 421 20.39 -5.40 -2.99
C LEU A 421 20.21 -6.71 -3.76
N GLN A 422 20.99 -6.94 -4.82
CA GLN A 422 20.95 -8.20 -5.57
C GLN A 422 21.43 -9.39 -4.73
N GLN A 423 22.40 -9.18 -3.84
CA GLN A 423 22.84 -10.20 -2.88
C GLN A 423 21.79 -10.48 -1.80
N ASP A 424 21.20 -9.43 -1.22
CA ASP A 424 20.21 -9.56 -0.15
C ASP A 424 18.85 -10.10 -0.67
N PHE A 425 18.54 -9.93 -1.95
CA PHE A 425 17.29 -10.33 -2.60
C PHE A 425 17.56 -11.09 -3.89
N THR A 426 18.16 -12.28 -3.77
CA THR A 426 18.64 -13.08 -4.92
C THR A 426 17.53 -13.41 -5.92
N ASP A 427 16.31 -13.69 -5.46
CA ASP A 427 15.15 -13.99 -6.31
C ASP A 427 14.75 -12.80 -7.21
N TYR A 428 15.19 -11.58 -6.88
CA TYR A 428 14.89 -10.35 -7.61
C TYR A 428 16.09 -9.79 -8.36
N ALA A 429 17.24 -10.48 -8.35
CA ALA A 429 18.51 -9.95 -8.86
C ALA A 429 18.42 -9.48 -10.32
N GLU A 430 17.71 -10.23 -11.18
CA GLU A 430 17.50 -9.88 -12.59
C GLU A 430 16.62 -8.64 -12.77
N SER A 431 15.63 -8.44 -11.89
CA SER A 431 14.71 -7.30 -11.92
C SER A 431 15.29 -6.03 -11.29
N LEU A 432 16.31 -6.16 -10.42
CA LEU A 432 16.98 -5.06 -9.72
C LEU A 432 17.95 -4.30 -10.64
N THR A 433 17.38 -3.72 -11.69
CA THR A 433 18.02 -2.75 -12.60
C THR A 433 17.41 -1.37 -12.38
N THR A 434 18.05 -0.31 -12.86
CA THR A 434 17.47 1.04 -12.80
C THR A 434 16.06 1.10 -13.40
N GLN A 435 15.85 0.44 -14.55
CA GLN A 435 14.54 0.39 -15.19
C GLN A 435 13.54 -0.42 -14.36
N GLY A 436 13.92 -1.59 -13.84
CA GLY A 436 13.02 -2.38 -13.00
C GLY A 436 12.63 -1.67 -11.70
N VAL A 437 13.56 -0.96 -11.08
CA VAL A 437 13.27 -0.10 -9.91
C VAL A 437 12.32 1.03 -10.30
N LEU A 438 12.55 1.68 -11.44
CA LEU A 438 11.66 2.72 -11.95
C LEU A 438 10.24 2.19 -12.19
N ASP A 439 10.11 1.05 -12.86
CA ASP A 439 8.83 0.41 -13.18
C ASP A 439 8.06 0.06 -11.90
N VAL A 440 8.75 -0.48 -10.89
CA VAL A 440 8.16 -0.75 -9.58
C VAL A 440 7.70 0.53 -8.89
N LEU A 441 8.57 1.55 -8.81
CA LEU A 441 8.25 2.82 -8.14
C LEU A 441 7.11 3.57 -8.84
N PHE A 442 7.02 3.49 -10.17
CA PHE A 442 5.88 4.00 -10.93
C PHE A 442 4.63 3.17 -10.68
N GLY A 443 4.71 1.84 -10.76
CA GLY A 443 3.58 0.91 -10.60
C GLY A 443 2.89 1.04 -9.24
N ILE A 444 3.66 1.25 -8.16
CA ILE A 444 3.12 1.51 -6.82
C ILE A 444 2.66 2.97 -6.61
N GLY A 445 2.76 3.83 -7.63
CA GLY A 445 2.36 5.24 -7.57
C GLY A 445 3.25 6.10 -6.67
N PHE A 446 4.48 5.68 -6.38
CA PHE A 446 5.46 6.49 -5.66
C PHE A 446 6.07 7.55 -6.57
N LEU A 447 6.45 7.15 -7.80
CA LEU A 447 6.85 8.07 -8.88
C LEU A 447 5.71 8.27 -9.88
N GLY A 448 5.61 9.48 -10.39
CA GLY A 448 4.83 9.82 -11.58
C GLY A 448 5.76 10.23 -12.71
N VAL A 449 5.32 10.03 -13.94
CA VAL A 449 6.08 10.40 -15.16
C VAL A 449 5.55 11.71 -15.72
N LYS A 450 6.45 12.60 -16.16
CA LYS A 450 6.07 13.84 -16.83
C LYS A 450 5.65 13.56 -18.27
N ARG A 451 4.38 13.78 -18.58
CA ARG A 451 3.79 13.64 -19.92
C ARG A 451 3.17 14.97 -20.35
N GLY A 452 3.84 15.66 -21.28
CA GLY A 452 3.48 17.02 -21.66
C GLY A 452 3.52 17.96 -20.46
N HIS A 453 2.43 18.66 -20.17
CA HIS A 453 2.36 19.58 -19.03
C HIS A 453 1.96 18.93 -17.71
N LYS A 454 1.54 17.65 -17.71
CA LYS A 454 1.02 16.96 -16.52
C LYS A 454 1.99 15.90 -16.02
N VAL A 455 1.93 15.62 -14.72
CA VAL A 455 2.57 14.45 -14.12
C VAL A 455 1.50 13.39 -13.97
N VAL A 456 1.75 12.19 -14.48
CA VAL A 456 0.84 11.05 -14.43
C VAL A 456 1.38 10.05 -13.42
N TYR A 457 0.57 9.73 -12.41
CA TYR A 457 0.87 8.69 -11.42
C TYR A 457 0.08 7.42 -11.73
N SER A 458 0.63 6.26 -11.40
CA SER A 458 -0.10 5.00 -11.58
C SER A 458 -1.29 4.89 -10.62
N ASP A 459 -2.47 4.69 -11.20
CA ASP A 459 -3.70 4.23 -10.55
C ASP A 459 -3.97 2.74 -10.81
N GLY A 460 -3.04 2.03 -11.47
CA GLY A 460 -3.18 0.65 -11.91
C GLY A 460 -3.72 0.48 -13.33
N VAL A 461 -4.01 1.56 -14.07
CA VAL A 461 -4.43 1.52 -15.48
C VAL A 461 -3.38 2.16 -16.40
N GLN A 462 -2.53 3.04 -15.86
CA GLN A 462 -1.58 3.81 -16.65
C GLN A 462 -0.48 2.96 -17.27
N VAL A 463 -0.14 3.28 -18.52
CA VAL A 463 0.98 2.68 -19.24
C VAL A 463 2.29 3.00 -18.50
N PRO A 464 3.15 1.99 -18.24
CA PRO A 464 4.48 2.19 -17.67
C PRO A 464 5.31 3.25 -18.40
N PRO A 465 6.38 3.76 -17.79
CA PRO A 465 7.28 4.71 -18.43
C PRO A 465 7.84 4.14 -19.74
N GLN A 466 7.80 4.93 -20.81
CA GLN A 466 8.32 4.55 -22.12
C GLN A 466 9.77 5.01 -22.31
N PRO A 467 10.54 4.37 -23.21
CA PRO A 467 11.87 4.85 -23.57
C PRO A 467 11.83 6.31 -24.03
N GLY A 468 12.69 7.16 -23.44
CA GLY A 468 12.74 8.60 -23.69
C GLY A 468 11.95 9.46 -22.70
N GLU A 469 11.14 8.86 -21.82
CA GLU A 469 10.56 9.56 -20.67
C GLU A 469 11.60 9.59 -19.54
N GLU A 470 12.24 10.74 -19.34
CA GLU A 470 13.37 10.86 -18.39
C GLU A 470 13.06 11.67 -17.12
N GLU A 471 11.94 12.40 -17.09
CA GLU A 471 11.57 13.25 -15.96
C GLU A 471 10.45 12.61 -15.11
N PHE A 472 10.79 12.27 -13.87
CA PHE A 472 9.90 11.67 -12.89
C PHE A 472 9.68 12.58 -11.69
N HIS A 473 8.57 12.38 -10.99
CA HIS A 473 8.17 13.21 -9.86
C HIS A 473 7.74 12.33 -8.68
N VAL A 474 8.35 12.52 -7.52
CA VAL A 474 7.87 11.90 -6.27
C VAL A 474 6.45 12.38 -5.98
N HIS A 475 5.55 11.46 -5.65
CA HIS A 475 4.16 11.81 -5.35
C HIS A 475 4.09 12.78 -4.15
N PRO A 476 3.27 13.86 -4.19
CA PRO A 476 3.22 14.87 -3.14
C PRO A 476 2.94 14.31 -1.74
N CYS A 477 2.24 13.18 -1.65
CA CYS A 477 2.02 12.41 -0.42
C CYS A 477 3.31 12.07 0.35
N PHE A 478 4.41 11.78 -0.36
CA PHE A 478 5.66 11.29 0.26
C PHE A 478 6.71 12.38 0.47
N ARG A 479 6.57 13.53 -0.21
CA ARG A 479 7.57 14.61 -0.20
C ARG A 479 7.89 15.13 1.21
N PRO A 480 6.90 15.40 2.10
CA PRO A 480 7.20 15.84 3.46
C PRO A 480 8.02 14.83 4.27
N ALA A 481 7.75 13.54 4.13
CA ALA A 481 8.51 12.50 4.83
C ALA A 481 9.96 12.38 4.36
N LEU A 482 10.20 12.69 3.08
CA LEU A 482 11.50 12.60 2.45
C LEU A 482 12.30 13.91 2.51
N GLY A 483 11.73 15.01 3.02
CA GLY A 483 12.35 16.33 2.98
C GLY A 483 12.44 16.97 1.58
N GLY A 484 11.90 16.31 0.55
CA GLY A 484 11.94 16.74 -0.85
C GLY A 484 10.85 17.75 -1.23
N LEU A 485 10.82 18.90 -0.56
CA LEU A 485 9.78 19.91 -0.77
C LEU A 485 10.02 20.81 -2.01
N ALA A 486 11.26 20.89 -2.49
CA ALA A 486 11.65 21.66 -3.67
C ALA A 486 11.75 20.76 -4.92
N PRO A 487 11.52 21.31 -6.14
CA PRO A 487 11.58 20.53 -7.38
C PRO A 487 12.95 19.95 -7.66
N VAL A 488 13.99 20.75 -7.53
CA VAL A 488 15.38 20.33 -7.76
C VAL A 488 16.05 20.13 -6.40
N ASP A 489 17.14 19.38 -6.37
CA ASP A 489 18.04 19.22 -5.22
C ASP A 489 18.54 20.60 -4.74
N LEU A 490 17.71 21.28 -3.97
CA LEU A 490 18.06 22.42 -3.16
C LEU A 490 18.28 21.84 -1.77
N THR A 491 19.47 21.29 -1.56
CA THR A 491 19.88 20.54 -0.36
C THR A 491 19.34 21.22 0.91
N PRO A 492 18.44 20.58 1.68
CA PRO A 492 18.17 20.96 3.05
C PRO A 492 19.26 20.35 3.94
N TYR A 493 19.81 21.13 4.85
CA TYR A 493 20.77 20.65 5.85
C TYR A 493 20.05 19.81 6.92
N SER A 494 20.46 18.55 7.11
CA SER A 494 19.99 17.68 8.21
C SER A 494 21.18 17.08 8.99
N PRO A 495 21.30 17.34 10.30
CA PRO A 495 22.45 16.93 11.10
C PRO A 495 22.42 15.50 11.67
N SER A 496 21.48 14.61 11.31
CA SER A 496 21.52 13.22 11.81
C SER A 496 20.83 12.20 10.87
N PRO A 497 21.48 11.06 10.58
CA PRO A 497 20.79 9.87 10.08
C PRO A 497 20.08 9.20 11.25
N ASN A 498 18.75 9.20 11.24
CA ASN A 498 17.94 8.60 12.29
C ASN A 498 18.02 7.06 12.17
N ARG A 499 19.04 6.46 12.79
CA ARG A 499 19.14 5.00 12.98
C ARG A 499 18.10 4.57 14.02
N ASN A 500 16.88 4.26 13.58
CA ASN A 500 15.99 3.38 14.33
C ASN A 500 16.56 1.96 14.28
N ILE A 501 17.44 1.66 15.22
CA ILE A 501 17.90 0.30 15.52
C ILE A 501 16.74 -0.42 16.23
N TYR A 502 15.96 -1.19 15.47
CA TYR A 502 15.43 -2.44 15.99
C TYR A 502 16.57 -3.46 15.95
N VAL A 503 17.32 -3.57 17.03
CA VAL A 503 18.18 -4.74 17.30
C VAL A 503 17.89 -5.14 18.74
N GLY A 504 17.32 -6.34 18.88
CA GLY A 504 17.09 -6.97 20.16
C GLY A 504 18.40 -7.20 20.91
N ASN A 505 18.28 -7.21 22.24
CA ASN A 505 19.23 -7.70 23.24
C ASN A 505 20.58 -8.23 22.73
N ALA A 506 21.62 -7.40 22.88
CA ALA A 506 22.98 -7.89 23.08
C ALA A 506 23.71 -6.98 24.08
N LEU A 507 24.23 -7.61 25.13
CA LEU A 507 24.97 -7.05 26.26
C LEU A 507 26.10 -6.11 25.83
N VAL A 508 26.17 -4.91 26.43
CA VAL A 508 27.41 -4.14 26.51
C VAL A 508 27.85 -4.12 27.97
N GLN A 509 28.85 -4.95 28.27
CA GLN A 509 29.63 -4.88 29.51
C GLN A 509 30.44 -3.58 29.51
N ALA A 510 30.44 -2.92 30.66
CA ALA A 510 31.25 -1.76 30.96
C ALA A 510 32.75 -2.07 30.85
N ALA A 511 33.48 -1.24 30.11
CA ALA A 511 34.91 -1.04 30.29
C ALA A 511 35.11 0.36 30.91
N THR A 512 35.51 0.35 32.17
CA THR A 512 35.94 1.50 32.97
C THR A 512 37.32 1.99 32.52
N GLY A 513 37.55 3.31 32.49
CA GLY A 513 38.90 3.88 32.62
C GLY A 513 39.23 5.05 31.69
N SER A 514 39.10 6.28 32.20
CA SER A 514 40.01 7.41 31.97
C SER A 514 40.38 7.85 30.54
N ASP A 515 39.41 8.14 29.66
CA ASP A 515 39.65 8.93 28.41
C ASP A 515 38.55 9.96 28.06
N ILE A 516 37.51 10.10 28.88
CA ILE A 516 36.28 10.85 28.54
C ILE A 516 36.51 12.38 28.42
N SER A 517 37.54 12.93 29.08
CA SER A 517 37.77 14.38 29.10
C SER A 517 38.41 14.94 27.82
N PHE A 518 39.15 14.13 27.05
CA PHE A 518 39.81 14.59 25.82
C PHE A 518 38.86 14.62 24.61
N GLY A 519 37.86 13.72 24.56
CA GLY A 519 36.87 13.66 23.49
C GLY A 519 35.92 14.86 23.46
N ILE A 520 35.36 15.24 24.62
CA ILE A 520 34.39 16.35 24.74
C ILE A 520 35.02 17.70 24.33
N SER A 521 36.29 17.94 24.68
CA SER A 521 37.01 19.17 24.29
C SER A 521 37.22 19.26 22.77
N ARG A 522 37.47 18.13 22.12
CA ARG A 522 37.68 18.06 20.66
C ARG A 522 36.37 18.18 19.90
N ASP A 523 35.34 17.48 20.35
CA ASP A 523 34.01 17.49 19.75
C ASP A 523 33.35 18.88 19.85
N SER A 524 33.51 19.56 20.99
CA SER A 524 33.09 20.96 21.13
C SER A 524 33.87 21.87 20.18
N GLN A 525 35.17 21.64 19.99
CA GLN A 525 36.00 22.46 19.11
C GLN A 525 35.61 22.31 17.63
N LEU A 526 35.28 21.09 17.19
CA LEU A 526 34.82 20.80 15.84
C LEU A 526 33.46 21.45 15.54
N LEU A 527 32.52 21.42 16.49
CA LEU A 527 31.25 22.14 16.34
C LEU A 527 31.44 23.65 16.32
N ASP A 528 32.37 24.18 17.15
CA ASP A 528 32.73 25.60 17.12
C ASP A 528 33.39 26.00 15.79
N ASP A 529 34.12 25.10 15.12
CA ASP A 529 34.67 25.34 13.78
C ASP A 529 33.56 25.47 12.72
N VAL A 530 32.53 24.62 12.78
CA VAL A 530 31.34 24.73 11.90
C VAL A 530 30.60 26.05 12.14
N VAL A 531 30.37 26.42 13.40
CA VAL A 531 29.74 27.70 13.77
C VAL A 531 30.54 28.89 13.22
N ARG A 532 31.86 28.90 13.45
CA ARG A 532 32.74 29.97 12.97
C ARG A 532 32.79 30.05 11.45
N ALA A 533 32.77 28.91 10.75
CA ALA A 533 32.71 28.86 9.29
C ALA A 533 31.43 29.52 8.77
N CYS A 534 30.27 29.14 9.32
CA CYS A 534 28.98 29.72 8.94
C CYS A 534 28.93 31.23 9.21
N GLU A 535 29.42 31.70 10.37
CA GLU A 535 29.44 33.14 10.68
C GLU A 535 30.37 33.94 9.76
N ARG A 536 31.51 33.36 9.33
CA ARG A 536 32.38 33.99 8.31
C ARG A 536 31.65 34.10 6.98
N LEU A 537 30.98 33.03 6.55
CA LEU A 537 30.23 32.99 5.30
C LEU A 537 29.07 33.99 5.29
N LEU A 538 28.29 34.06 6.36
CA LEU A 538 27.20 35.04 6.50
C LEU A 538 27.70 36.49 6.44
N ARG A 539 28.83 36.80 7.10
CA ARG A 539 29.45 38.15 7.03
C ARG A 539 29.91 38.50 5.61
N GLN A 540 30.44 37.52 4.88
CA GLN A 540 30.89 37.73 3.51
C GLN A 540 29.72 37.82 2.53
N LEU A 541 28.65 37.06 2.77
CA LEU A 541 27.42 37.07 1.98
C LEU A 541 26.76 38.46 1.97
N MET A 542 26.74 39.15 3.12
CA MET A 542 26.24 40.54 3.20
C MET A 542 27.01 41.53 2.33
N ARG A 543 28.23 41.20 1.90
CA ARG A 543 29.10 42.04 1.06
C ARG A 543 29.20 41.53 -0.39
N SER A 544 28.43 40.51 -0.75
CA SER A 544 28.47 39.88 -2.07
C SER A 544 27.68 40.67 -3.12
N GLY A 545 28.06 40.53 -4.39
CA GLY A 545 27.33 41.10 -5.54
C GLY A 545 26.05 40.33 -5.92
N LEU A 546 25.61 39.38 -5.10
CA LEU A 546 24.45 38.53 -5.40
C LEU A 546 23.14 39.34 -5.46
N PRO A 547 22.21 39.04 -6.39
CA PRO A 547 20.82 39.49 -6.34
C PRO A 547 20.16 39.24 -4.99
N ASP A 548 19.27 40.13 -4.56
CA ASP A 548 18.70 40.12 -3.20
C ASP A 548 17.95 38.82 -2.87
N ASP A 549 17.18 38.27 -3.82
CA ASP A 549 16.43 37.00 -3.62
C ASP A 549 17.37 35.81 -3.39
N MET A 550 18.45 35.72 -4.17
CA MET A 550 19.45 34.66 -4.05
C MET A 550 20.33 34.85 -2.80
N ARG A 551 20.60 36.09 -2.42
CA ARG A 551 21.30 36.41 -1.17
C ARG A 551 20.47 35.96 0.04
N ALA A 552 19.17 36.25 0.05
CA ALA A 552 18.26 35.82 1.11
C ALA A 552 18.17 34.30 1.20
N GLU A 553 18.14 33.61 0.06
CA GLU A 553 18.12 32.15 -0.01
C GLU A 553 19.41 31.51 0.52
N VAL A 554 20.58 31.98 0.07
CA VAL A 554 21.90 31.50 0.55
C VAL A 554 22.06 31.80 2.04
N GLN A 555 21.53 32.93 2.51
CA GLN A 555 21.54 33.32 3.93
C GLN A 555 20.72 32.35 4.78
N ALA A 556 19.49 32.02 4.35
CA ALA A 556 18.64 31.05 5.04
C ALA A 556 19.30 29.66 5.11
N ARG A 557 19.91 29.22 4.00
CA ARG A 557 20.62 27.94 3.90
C ARG A 557 21.81 27.82 4.86
N ILE A 558 22.68 28.84 4.92
CA ILE A 558 23.81 28.87 5.88
C ILE A 558 23.28 29.00 7.32
N GLY A 559 22.18 29.72 7.52
CA GLY A 559 21.50 29.82 8.82
C GLY A 559 21.06 28.47 9.39
N HIS A 560 20.53 27.57 8.54
CA HIS A 560 20.16 26.22 8.97
C HIS A 560 21.35 25.38 9.47
N VAL A 561 22.50 25.47 8.78
CA VAL A 561 23.74 24.80 9.22
C VAL A 561 24.22 25.32 10.57
N LEU A 562 24.18 26.64 10.73
CA LEU A 562 24.56 27.33 11.96
C LEU A 562 23.69 26.93 13.15
N ASP A 563 22.37 26.88 12.95
CA ASP A 563 21.42 26.52 14.00
C ASP A 563 21.57 25.05 14.41
N GLY A 564 21.77 24.13 13.47
CA GLY A 564 22.01 22.73 13.82
C GLY A 564 23.34 22.51 14.54
N ALA A 565 24.40 23.22 14.17
CA ALA A 565 25.68 23.19 14.91
C ALA A 565 25.56 23.76 16.33
N ARG A 566 24.75 24.81 16.53
CA ARG A 566 24.47 25.37 17.87
C ARG A 566 23.69 24.38 18.74
N ARG A 567 22.66 23.73 18.18
CA ARG A 567 21.88 22.70 18.88
C ARG A 567 22.74 21.49 19.25
N ALA A 568 23.49 20.94 18.29
CA ALA A 568 24.42 19.84 18.54
C ALA A 568 25.43 20.16 19.66
N ARG A 569 25.86 21.42 19.74
CA ARG A 569 26.76 21.89 20.80
C ARG A 569 26.07 21.98 22.16
N GLU A 570 24.81 22.41 22.20
CA GLU A 570 24.00 22.42 23.42
C GLU A 570 23.71 21.00 23.91
N ASP A 571 23.36 20.10 23.00
CA ASP A 571 23.14 18.68 23.27
C ASP A 571 24.40 18.01 23.84
N LEU A 572 25.57 18.26 23.21
CA LEU A 572 26.87 17.77 23.72
C LEU A 572 27.19 18.31 25.13
N ARG A 573 26.88 19.58 25.41
CA ARG A 573 27.05 20.18 26.75
C ARG A 573 26.11 19.58 27.79
N ASN A 574 24.92 19.16 27.36
CA ASN A 574 23.91 18.55 28.20
C ASN A 574 24.09 17.03 28.35
N GLY A 575 25.15 16.44 27.76
CA GLY A 575 25.45 15.01 27.85
C GLY A 575 24.61 14.13 26.91
N VAL A 576 23.95 14.72 25.91
CA VAL A 576 23.22 13.97 24.88
C VAL A 576 24.24 13.44 23.85
N PRO A 577 24.16 12.16 23.45
CA PRO A 577 25.05 11.60 22.43
C PRO A 577 24.87 12.29 21.07
N VAL A 578 25.95 12.86 20.52
CA VAL A 578 25.97 13.52 19.21
C VAL A 578 27.13 12.94 18.39
N ASP A 579 26.87 12.51 17.15
CA ASP A 579 27.94 12.15 16.21
C ASP A 579 28.52 13.41 15.56
N VAL A 580 29.47 14.04 16.27
CA VAL A 580 30.08 15.30 15.84
C VAL A 580 30.85 15.17 14.53
N THR A 581 31.47 14.02 14.26
CA THR A 581 32.21 13.83 13.01
C THR A 581 31.25 13.81 11.82
N SER A 582 30.13 13.10 11.92
CA SER A 582 29.07 13.13 10.92
C SER A 582 28.48 14.53 10.74
N HIS A 583 28.32 15.28 11.83
CA HIS A 583 27.83 16.66 11.80
C HIS A 583 28.74 17.61 11.01
N VAL A 584 30.06 17.49 11.20
CA VAL A 584 31.07 18.29 10.51
C VAL A 584 31.17 17.92 9.04
N LEU A 585 31.12 16.62 8.71
CA LEU A 585 31.13 16.15 7.33
C LEU A 585 29.87 16.58 6.58
N ALA A 586 28.69 16.46 7.20
CA ALA A 586 27.43 16.94 6.62
C ALA A 586 27.45 18.45 6.38
N ALA A 587 27.98 19.24 7.31
CA ALA A 587 28.15 20.68 7.13
C ALA A 587 29.13 20.99 5.98
N SER A 588 30.24 20.27 5.88
CA SER A 588 31.20 20.42 4.79
C SER A 588 30.57 20.13 3.43
N ASP A 589 29.93 18.97 3.29
CA ASP A 589 29.32 18.54 2.03
C ASP A 589 28.23 19.51 1.60
N PHE A 590 27.43 20.00 2.55
CA PHE A 590 26.44 21.04 2.29
C PHE A 590 27.07 22.33 1.73
N LEU A 591 28.13 22.83 2.38
CA LEU A 591 28.81 24.06 1.94
C LEU A 591 29.48 23.87 0.57
N GLY A 592 30.06 22.69 0.31
CA GLY A 592 30.64 22.33 -0.98
C GLY A 592 29.59 22.31 -2.09
N ASN A 593 28.45 21.66 -1.85
CA ASN A 593 27.34 21.61 -2.80
C ASN A 593 26.75 23.00 -3.07
N LEU A 594 26.63 23.84 -2.04
CA LEU A 594 26.17 25.21 -2.19
C LEU A 594 27.12 26.04 -3.08
N ALA A 595 28.43 25.81 -2.99
CA ALA A 595 29.41 26.44 -3.88
C ALA A 595 29.25 25.97 -5.33
N THR A 596 29.09 24.66 -5.55
CA THR A 596 28.88 24.09 -6.89
C THR A 596 27.62 24.67 -7.54
N GLN A 597 26.51 24.77 -6.79
CA GLN A 597 25.25 25.35 -7.27
C GLN A 597 25.41 26.81 -7.70
N LEU A 598 26.09 27.64 -6.89
CA LEU A 598 26.39 29.02 -7.28
C LEU A 598 27.28 29.08 -8.53
N GLY A 599 28.18 28.12 -8.71
CA GLY A 599 29.00 27.98 -9.91
C GLY A 599 28.18 27.69 -11.17
N GLU A 600 27.19 26.80 -11.08
CA GLU A 600 26.30 26.41 -12.18
C GLU A 600 25.35 27.56 -12.60
N HIS A 601 24.98 28.43 -11.67
CA HIS A 601 24.21 29.65 -11.95
C HIS A 601 25.05 30.82 -12.54
N GLY A 602 26.29 30.57 -12.94
CA GLY A 602 27.16 31.57 -13.58
C GLY A 602 27.86 32.51 -12.60
N ILE A 603 27.88 32.18 -11.30
CA ILE A 603 28.36 33.05 -10.22
C ILE A 603 29.68 32.51 -9.62
N ARG A 604 30.41 31.72 -10.41
CA ARG A 604 31.67 31.08 -10.03
C ARG A 604 32.78 32.07 -9.68
N GLU A 605 32.74 33.25 -10.29
CA GLU A 605 33.73 34.33 -10.10
C GLU A 605 33.52 35.10 -8.79
N GLU A 606 32.36 34.98 -8.15
CA GLU A 606 32.08 35.72 -6.90
C GLU A 606 32.93 35.19 -5.73
N PRO A 607 33.48 36.08 -4.88
CA PRO A 607 34.30 35.69 -3.73
C PRO A 607 33.60 34.75 -2.74
N ILE A 608 32.27 34.83 -2.64
CA ILE A 608 31.47 33.99 -1.72
C ILE A 608 31.48 32.51 -2.15
N THR A 609 31.46 32.23 -3.45
CA THR A 609 31.49 30.87 -4.00
C THR A 609 32.81 30.19 -3.68
N ARG A 610 33.94 30.87 -3.90
CA ARG A 610 35.27 30.37 -3.53
C ARG A 610 35.40 30.17 -2.01
N ARG A 611 34.83 31.07 -1.22
CA ARG A 611 34.86 30.96 0.24
C ARG A 611 34.09 29.73 0.75
N LEU A 612 32.94 29.43 0.16
CA LEU A 612 32.16 28.24 0.49
C LEU A 612 32.99 26.96 0.28
N GLU A 613 33.71 26.86 -0.84
CA GLU A 613 34.63 25.75 -1.10
C GLU A 613 35.78 25.69 -0.08
N ASP A 614 36.38 26.84 0.25
CA ASP A 614 37.51 26.91 1.17
C ASP A 614 37.13 26.49 2.59
N GLU A 615 35.95 26.91 3.06
CA GLU A 615 35.41 26.54 4.37
C GLU A 615 35.00 25.07 4.39
N ALA A 616 34.39 24.54 3.32
CA ALA A 616 34.10 23.10 3.20
C ALA A 616 35.39 22.26 3.30
N ARG A 617 36.42 22.59 2.51
CA ARG A 617 37.73 21.90 2.58
C ARG A 617 38.38 22.05 3.95
N ALA A 618 38.22 23.19 4.64
CA ALA A 618 38.74 23.40 5.98
C ALA A 618 38.06 22.49 7.02
N LEU A 619 36.73 22.32 6.92
CA LEU A 619 35.97 21.43 7.79
C LEU A 619 36.38 19.96 7.57
N ILE A 620 36.55 19.51 6.32
CA ILE A 620 37.08 18.16 6.02
C ILE A 620 38.46 17.97 6.64
N ARG A 621 39.36 18.95 6.54
CA ARG A 621 40.70 18.87 7.16
C ARG A 621 40.61 18.80 8.69
N SER A 622 39.69 19.56 9.31
CA SER A 622 39.49 19.54 10.76
C SER A 622 38.95 18.19 11.25
N ALA A 623 38.05 17.55 10.49
CA ALA A 623 37.57 16.20 10.76
C ALA A 623 38.63 15.11 10.46
N GLY A 624 39.41 15.30 9.37
CA GLY A 624 40.35 14.34 8.79
C GLY A 624 41.77 14.35 9.35
N GLY A 625 42.15 15.29 10.21
CA GLY A 625 43.42 15.28 10.97
C GLY A 625 43.59 14.09 11.93
N ALA A 626 42.72 13.08 11.85
CA ALA A 626 42.61 11.92 12.71
C ALA A 626 43.36 10.66 12.21
N VAL A 627 44.04 10.68 11.05
CA VAL A 627 44.66 9.45 10.48
C VAL A 627 46.15 9.58 10.11
N GLY A 628 46.77 10.75 10.21
CA GLY A 628 48.18 10.94 9.79
C GLY A 628 49.00 11.78 10.77
N GLY A 629 49.73 11.14 11.68
CA GLY A 629 50.60 11.85 12.62
C GLY A 629 51.42 10.92 13.54
N GLY A 630 52.30 10.10 12.97
CA GLY A 630 53.22 9.26 13.74
C GLY A 630 54.35 8.71 12.87
N GLY A 631 55.36 9.54 12.61
CA GLY A 631 56.52 9.16 11.80
C GLY A 631 57.50 10.31 11.64
N GLY A 632 57.88 10.93 12.76
CA GLY A 632 58.92 11.95 12.81
C GLY A 632 60.30 11.32 12.61
N SER A 633 60.99 11.78 11.58
CA SER A 633 62.42 11.62 11.35
C SER A 633 63.24 11.96 12.61
N ALA A 634 64.07 11.02 13.05
CA ALA A 634 65.20 11.30 13.92
C ALA A 634 66.49 11.02 13.14
N SER A 635 67.33 12.05 13.03
CA SER A 635 68.62 12.02 12.36
C SER A 635 69.74 11.71 13.37
N ALA A 636 70.64 10.81 12.95
CA ALA A 636 72.08 10.70 13.26
C ALA A 636 72.55 10.09 14.61
N PRO A 637 73.76 9.49 14.64
CA PRO A 637 74.76 9.35 13.57
C PRO A 637 74.74 8.03 12.81
#